data_AF-A0A812VZM1-F1
#
_entry.id   AF-A0A812VZM1-F1
#
_cell.length_a   1.000
_cell.length_b   1.000
_cell.length_c   1.000
_cell.angle_alpha   90.00
_cell.angle_beta   90.00
_cell.angle_gamma   90.00
#
_symmetry.space_group_name_H-M   'P 1'
#
loop_
_entity.id
_entity.type
_entity.pdbx_description
1 polymer ?
#
loop_
_entity_poly.entity_id
_entity_poly.type
_entity_poly.pdbx_seq_one_letter_code
_entity_poly.pdbx_strand_id
1 'polypeptide(L)'
;MSAEQSKAFESSPFMVKARQQEQYVSQLTGERDKTRKQTDKDFNPCDDDFTAPKAYDYDKGVNYYTVLGVDEYAPLEEIKKAYKKLSLIYHPDKMAGLSKEEQEERAGVFIEIKNAYLVLGDQASDFDRWEMSHSCQPLQRTGHSAGLLVLRVIVFLQLHLQLFVAFKSRASEDVQKASRDSAARPTSGGLSEFRARVLRRLRQSPPRSLPRTAAAQQHELVPAPQVVEFLSEPPLRLPLRSTVLVTGGTAEDQKAFQAHVLEVGQLSVADAFKPGPVVELKSDNIEGLEGLSDEAYRIEVKDKRITLTSSTSHGLFNAMMTLRQLMSVSDGAVSIPKLRIEDAPMHEWRGLMLDVSRHFFTADEVKHLLRTMALFKMNRFHWHLSDDQGFRVPIAKYPKLTEVGAWRDGTQQGHSGWSNDHRHYGGFYTPDQIHDVVSYAESLHIMVVPETDLPGHAQAIVAAYPEFSNRDAINVAPRVMEQWGVSDFVLAPNDKTFSFVSDLVSEVSGLIKSDYYHVGGDEVSSRQWDISPSAHRYEEDNHFASPRQIAGTFTRKAIEAANRLGRSGIVWDEALSTGIPLPQRSVVMIWRDWDNVPSKLSVASQRGLSVVMCPHSRTYLDFAQGPTDPYESQQGVVDLKKVYELPLDGHGAKVLGGQGQLWSEYISRGLDDLDFKAWPRGAAIAEATWCDHRRPGFDDFKRRVKARASNFQELGIELRVS
;
A
#
# COMPACT_ATOMS: atom_id res chain seq x y z
N MET A 1 45.76 -16.61 -10.33
CA MET A 1 45.96 -17.99 -9.86
C MET A 1 47.26 -18.51 -10.42
N SER A 2 48.07 -19.22 -9.63
CA SER A 2 49.24 -19.94 -10.15
C SER A 2 48.81 -21.13 -11.01
N ALA A 3 49.71 -21.64 -11.86
CA ALA A 3 49.44 -22.82 -12.70
C ALA A 3 49.03 -24.05 -11.86
N GLU A 4 49.58 -24.19 -10.65
CA GLU A 4 49.19 -25.24 -9.70
C GLU A 4 47.79 -25.03 -9.13
N GLN A 5 47.40 -23.79 -8.82
CA GLN A 5 46.05 -23.48 -8.37
C GLN A 5 45.00 -23.71 -9.48
N SER A 6 45.34 -23.41 -10.74
CA SER A 6 44.46 -23.70 -11.89
C SER A 6 44.27 -25.21 -12.07
N LYS A 7 45.36 -25.97 -11.96
CA LYS A 7 45.30 -27.43 -12.08
C LYS A 7 44.55 -28.09 -10.92
N ALA A 8 44.70 -27.57 -9.71
CA ALA A 8 43.94 -28.02 -8.53
C ALA A 8 42.45 -27.66 -8.61
N PHE A 9 42.12 -26.49 -9.16
CA PHE A 9 40.73 -26.09 -9.41
C PHE A 9 40.09 -26.96 -10.50
N GLU A 10 40.78 -27.16 -11.64
CA GLU A 10 40.28 -27.96 -12.76
C GLU A 10 40.09 -29.45 -12.42
N SER A 11 40.89 -29.97 -11.48
CA SER A 11 40.77 -31.34 -10.98
C SER A 11 39.91 -31.46 -9.71
N SER A 12 39.32 -30.34 -9.25
CA SER A 12 38.48 -30.34 -8.06
C SER A 12 37.20 -31.16 -8.25
N PRO A 13 36.64 -31.74 -7.17
CA PRO A 13 35.36 -32.46 -7.23
C PRO A 13 34.21 -31.60 -7.78
N PHE A 14 34.27 -30.29 -7.60
CA PHE A 14 33.32 -29.33 -8.17
C PHE A 14 33.43 -29.29 -9.71
N MET A 15 34.64 -29.07 -10.25
CA MET A 15 34.84 -28.98 -11.71
C MET A 15 34.61 -30.32 -12.41
N VAL A 16 34.88 -31.46 -11.74
CA VAL A 16 34.54 -32.79 -12.27
C VAL A 16 33.03 -32.98 -12.37
N LYS A 17 32.26 -32.58 -11.34
CA LYS A 17 30.79 -32.61 -11.38
C LYS A 17 30.21 -31.65 -12.41
N ALA A 18 30.77 -30.44 -12.55
CA ALA A 18 30.35 -29.48 -13.55
C ALA A 18 30.50 -30.04 -14.98
N ARG A 19 31.64 -30.68 -15.31
CA ARG A 19 31.83 -31.31 -16.62
C ARG A 19 30.90 -32.50 -16.87
N GLN A 20 30.60 -33.29 -15.83
CA GLN A 20 29.62 -34.38 -15.93
C GLN A 20 28.21 -33.84 -16.21
N GLN A 21 27.84 -32.72 -15.59
CA GLN A 21 26.58 -32.04 -15.85
C GLN A 21 26.52 -31.47 -17.28
N GLU A 22 27.58 -30.82 -17.75
CA GLU A 22 27.67 -30.30 -19.13
C GLU A 22 27.53 -31.43 -20.18
N GLN A 23 28.18 -32.59 -19.95
CA GLN A 23 28.05 -33.75 -20.83
C GLN A 23 26.63 -34.33 -20.83
N TYR A 24 25.98 -34.37 -19.67
CA TYR A 24 24.60 -34.84 -19.54
C TYR A 24 23.62 -33.91 -20.26
N VAL A 25 23.74 -32.60 -20.07
CA VAL A 25 22.93 -31.59 -20.78
C VAL A 25 23.15 -31.71 -22.29
N SER A 26 24.40 -31.82 -22.76
CA SER A 26 24.70 -31.97 -24.19
C SER A 26 24.11 -33.24 -24.83
N GLN A 27 24.01 -34.35 -24.10
CA GLN A 27 23.36 -35.57 -24.58
C GLN A 27 21.84 -35.39 -24.68
N LEU A 28 21.23 -34.81 -23.64
CA LEU A 28 19.80 -34.53 -23.58
C LEU A 28 19.35 -33.59 -24.71
N THR A 29 20.06 -32.47 -24.91
CA THR A 29 19.73 -31.51 -25.98
C THR A 29 19.88 -32.14 -27.37
N GLY A 30 20.90 -32.98 -27.56
CA GLY A 30 21.10 -33.71 -28.81
C GLY A 30 20.01 -34.73 -29.15
N GLU A 31 19.38 -35.37 -28.16
CA GLU A 31 18.26 -36.30 -28.39
C GLU A 31 16.95 -35.56 -28.71
N ARG A 32 16.66 -34.48 -27.98
CA ARG A 32 15.52 -33.61 -28.25
C ARG A 32 15.55 -33.07 -29.68
N ASP A 33 16.68 -32.51 -30.08
CA ASP A 33 16.83 -31.85 -31.36
C ASP A 33 16.66 -32.82 -32.53
N LYS A 34 17.13 -34.07 -32.35
CA LYS A 34 16.88 -35.17 -33.31
C LYS A 34 15.40 -35.51 -33.42
N THR A 35 14.69 -35.60 -32.31
CA THR A 35 13.25 -35.90 -32.29
C THR A 35 12.44 -34.78 -32.94
N ARG A 36 12.76 -33.52 -32.63
CA ARG A 36 12.09 -32.36 -33.21
C ARG A 36 12.33 -32.23 -34.71
N LYS A 37 13.53 -32.58 -35.19
CA LYS A 37 13.84 -32.58 -36.63
C LYS A 37 13.08 -33.65 -37.43
N GLN A 38 12.50 -34.65 -36.76
CA GLN A 38 11.65 -35.66 -37.41
C GLN A 38 10.22 -35.14 -37.65
N THR A 39 9.70 -34.28 -36.77
CA THR A 39 8.34 -33.70 -36.88
C THR A 39 8.35 -32.35 -37.59
N ASP A 40 9.43 -31.57 -37.45
CA ASP A 40 9.67 -30.30 -38.11
C ASP A 40 10.98 -30.37 -38.90
N LYS A 41 10.87 -30.65 -40.20
CA LYS A 41 12.05 -30.86 -41.08
C LYS A 41 12.89 -29.59 -41.26
N ASP A 42 12.32 -28.42 -41.03
CA ASP A 42 12.98 -27.12 -41.18
C ASP A 42 13.59 -26.64 -39.85
N PHE A 43 13.45 -27.41 -38.77
CA PHE A 43 14.07 -27.12 -37.47
C PHE A 43 15.60 -27.18 -37.53
N ASN A 44 16.23 -26.08 -37.15
CA ASN A 44 17.68 -25.96 -37.02
C ASN A 44 18.03 -25.50 -35.60
N PRO A 45 18.71 -26.33 -34.79
CA PRO A 45 19.14 -25.95 -33.43
C PRO A 45 20.07 -24.74 -33.48
N CYS A 46 19.92 -23.80 -32.56
CA CYS A 46 20.83 -22.66 -32.41
C CYS A 46 21.43 -22.65 -31.01
N ASP A 47 22.73 -22.42 -30.91
CA ASP A 47 23.42 -22.33 -29.60
C ASP A 47 22.93 -21.11 -28.79
N ASP A 48 22.31 -20.13 -29.45
CA ASP A 48 21.76 -18.93 -28.82
C ASP A 48 20.33 -19.12 -28.26
N ASP A 49 19.70 -20.29 -28.47
CA ASP A 49 18.34 -20.61 -27.99
C ASP A 49 18.21 -20.45 -26.46
N PHE A 50 19.32 -20.51 -25.74
CA PHE A 50 19.43 -20.45 -24.27
C PHE A 50 19.63 -19.02 -23.73
N THR A 51 19.93 -18.06 -24.60
CA THR A 51 20.27 -16.68 -24.20
C THR A 51 19.32 -15.65 -24.81
N ALA A 52 18.38 -16.08 -25.65
CA ALA A 52 17.35 -15.22 -26.20
C ALA A 52 16.41 -14.71 -25.08
N PRO A 53 16.21 -13.38 -24.95
CA PRO A 53 15.27 -12.83 -24.00
C PRO A 53 13.84 -13.23 -24.37
N LYS A 54 13.08 -13.76 -23.39
CA LYS A 54 11.70 -14.20 -23.57
C LYS A 54 10.81 -13.02 -23.96
N ALA A 55 9.95 -13.22 -24.94
CA ALA A 55 8.98 -12.18 -25.34
C ALA A 55 7.77 -12.12 -24.39
N TYR A 56 7.51 -13.20 -23.65
CA TYR A 56 6.36 -13.34 -22.74
C TYR A 56 6.72 -14.14 -21.48
N ASP A 57 6.19 -13.72 -20.34
CA ASP A 57 6.25 -14.48 -19.08
C ASP A 57 5.19 -15.59 -19.06
N TYR A 58 5.49 -16.74 -18.43
CA TYR A 58 4.58 -17.89 -18.41
C TYR A 58 4.65 -18.70 -17.11
N ASP A 59 3.53 -19.36 -16.77
CA ASP A 59 3.40 -20.20 -15.59
C ASP A 59 3.93 -21.61 -15.86
N LYS A 60 4.94 -22.03 -15.09
CA LYS A 60 5.57 -23.35 -15.19
C LYS A 60 4.68 -24.50 -14.72
N GLY A 61 3.57 -24.21 -14.03
CA GLY A 61 2.59 -25.20 -13.59
C GLY A 61 1.53 -25.59 -14.64
N VAL A 62 1.50 -24.90 -15.79
CA VAL A 62 0.45 -25.06 -16.80
C VAL A 62 0.97 -25.77 -18.05
N ASN A 63 0.31 -26.87 -18.46
CA ASN A 63 0.61 -27.54 -19.74
C ASN A 63 -0.15 -26.85 -20.89
N TYR A 64 0.50 -25.90 -21.55
CA TYR A 64 -0.10 -25.10 -22.63
C TYR A 64 -0.43 -25.91 -23.90
N TYR A 65 0.22 -27.05 -24.15
CA TYR A 65 -0.14 -27.96 -25.25
C TYR A 65 -1.50 -28.60 -24.98
N THR A 66 -1.76 -28.97 -23.72
CA THR A 66 -3.07 -29.46 -23.27
C THR A 66 -4.16 -28.39 -23.40
N VAL A 67 -3.84 -27.13 -23.09
CA VAL A 67 -4.77 -25.99 -23.24
C VAL A 67 -5.21 -25.81 -24.72
N LEU A 68 -4.29 -26.01 -25.68
CA LEU A 68 -4.62 -25.97 -27.11
C LEU A 68 -5.11 -27.32 -27.68
N GLY A 69 -5.03 -28.40 -26.91
CA GLY A 69 -5.42 -29.75 -27.33
C GLY A 69 -4.54 -30.31 -28.44
N VAL A 70 -3.24 -30.02 -28.42
CA VAL A 70 -2.24 -30.47 -29.40
C VAL A 70 -1.17 -31.33 -28.73
N ASP A 71 -0.47 -32.13 -29.53
CA ASP A 71 0.67 -32.93 -29.06
C ASP A 71 1.86 -32.04 -28.64
N GLU A 72 2.67 -32.50 -27.68
CA GLU A 72 3.83 -31.75 -27.15
C GLU A 72 4.93 -31.52 -28.20
N TYR A 73 4.93 -32.29 -29.29
CA TYR A 73 5.83 -32.14 -30.43
C TYR A 73 5.16 -31.53 -31.67
N ALA A 74 3.95 -30.97 -31.52
CA ALA A 74 3.20 -30.38 -32.62
C ALA A 74 3.98 -29.22 -33.26
N PRO A 75 4.11 -29.18 -34.60
CA PRO A 75 4.78 -28.08 -35.28
C PRO A 75 3.99 -26.78 -35.10
N LEU A 76 4.67 -25.63 -35.23
CA LEU A 76 4.08 -24.31 -35.02
C LEU A 76 2.82 -24.06 -35.89
N GLU A 77 2.76 -24.67 -37.08
CA GLU A 77 1.59 -24.58 -37.96
C GLU A 77 0.36 -25.34 -37.41
N GLU A 78 0.56 -26.42 -36.67
CA GLU A 78 -0.50 -27.16 -35.99
C GLU A 78 -1.00 -26.41 -34.76
N ILE A 79 -0.08 -25.83 -33.98
CA ILE A 79 -0.36 -24.92 -32.86
C ILE A 79 -1.19 -23.71 -33.34
N LYS A 80 -0.79 -23.08 -34.45
CA LYS A 80 -1.54 -21.99 -35.09
C LYS A 80 -2.94 -22.43 -35.54
N LYS A 81 -3.08 -23.64 -36.10
CA LYS A 81 -4.38 -24.18 -36.51
C LYS A 81 -5.30 -24.43 -35.30
N ALA A 82 -4.78 -24.99 -34.22
CA ALA A 82 -5.52 -25.24 -32.99
C ALA A 82 -6.01 -23.94 -32.35
N TYR A 83 -5.12 -22.94 -32.23
CA TYR A 83 -5.46 -21.61 -31.74
C TYR A 83 -6.56 -20.95 -32.59
N LYS A 84 -6.46 -20.97 -33.93
CA LYS A 84 -7.48 -20.41 -34.82
C LYS A 84 -8.83 -21.12 -34.66
N LYS A 85 -8.82 -22.45 -34.56
CA LYS A 85 -10.04 -23.25 -34.39
C LYS A 85 -10.75 -22.92 -33.07
N LEU A 86 -10.01 -22.86 -31.96
CA LEU A 86 -10.55 -22.55 -30.64
C LEU A 86 -10.97 -21.08 -30.52
N SER A 87 -10.19 -20.16 -31.11
CA SER A 87 -10.55 -18.74 -31.17
C SER A 87 -11.89 -18.51 -31.89
N LEU A 88 -12.21 -19.26 -32.94
CA LEU A 88 -13.50 -19.14 -33.62
C LEU A 88 -14.70 -19.57 -32.75
N ILE A 89 -14.47 -20.39 -31.73
CA ILE A 89 -15.50 -20.90 -30.82
C ILE A 89 -15.66 -19.97 -29.61
N TYR A 90 -14.54 -19.46 -29.09
CA TYR A 90 -14.47 -18.66 -27.86
C TYR A 90 -14.19 -17.17 -28.12
N HIS A 91 -14.35 -16.65 -29.34
CA HIS A 91 -14.18 -15.20 -29.58
C HIS A 91 -15.32 -14.38 -28.96
N PRO A 92 -15.05 -13.22 -28.30
CA PRO A 92 -16.09 -12.36 -27.72
C PRO A 92 -17.23 -12.00 -28.68
N ASP A 93 -16.91 -11.72 -29.95
CA ASP A 93 -17.91 -11.40 -30.99
C ASP A 93 -18.89 -12.55 -31.31
N LYS A 94 -18.56 -13.78 -30.94
CA LYS A 94 -19.45 -14.95 -31.10
C LYS A 94 -20.32 -15.22 -29.87
N MET A 95 -20.21 -14.41 -28.82
CA MET A 95 -20.89 -14.61 -27.52
C MET A 95 -22.12 -13.69 -27.30
N ALA A 96 -22.47 -12.85 -28.29
CA ALA A 96 -23.52 -11.84 -28.15
C ALA A 96 -24.94 -12.38 -27.83
N GLY A 97 -25.19 -13.68 -28.01
CA GLY A 97 -26.47 -14.34 -27.73
C GLY A 97 -26.51 -15.20 -26.45
N LEU A 98 -25.45 -15.23 -25.65
CA LEU A 98 -25.32 -16.07 -24.45
C LEU A 98 -25.66 -15.29 -23.16
N SER A 99 -25.92 -16.01 -22.07
CA SER A 99 -26.10 -15.38 -20.75
C SER A 99 -24.80 -14.74 -20.26
N LYS A 100 -24.88 -13.78 -19.32
CA LYS A 100 -23.70 -13.08 -18.79
C LYS A 100 -22.69 -14.02 -18.12
N GLU A 101 -23.17 -15.04 -17.42
CA GLU A 101 -22.33 -16.04 -16.74
C GLU A 101 -21.57 -16.91 -17.77
N GLU A 102 -22.24 -17.33 -18.84
CA GLU A 102 -21.59 -18.05 -19.95
C GLU A 102 -20.62 -17.17 -20.77
N GLN A 103 -20.89 -15.86 -20.85
CA GLN A 103 -19.98 -14.90 -21.48
C GLN A 103 -18.68 -14.74 -20.68
N GLU A 104 -18.78 -14.65 -19.36
CA GLU A 104 -17.61 -14.54 -18.47
C GLU A 104 -16.76 -15.82 -18.48
N GLU A 105 -17.40 -17.00 -18.42
CA GLU A 105 -16.71 -18.30 -18.49
C GLU A 105 -15.95 -18.47 -19.82
N ARG A 106 -16.61 -18.18 -20.95
CA ARG A 106 -15.98 -18.32 -22.28
C ARG A 106 -14.92 -17.25 -22.54
N ALA A 107 -15.04 -16.06 -21.95
CA ALA A 107 -14.01 -15.03 -22.02
C ALA A 107 -12.73 -15.46 -21.28
N GLY A 108 -12.86 -16.14 -20.13
CA GLY A 108 -11.73 -16.74 -19.41
C GLY A 108 -11.00 -17.77 -20.28
N VAL A 109 -11.74 -18.69 -20.88
CA VAL A 109 -11.20 -19.72 -21.78
C VAL A 109 -10.50 -19.10 -23.00
N PHE A 110 -11.02 -18.02 -23.58
CA PHE A 110 -10.38 -17.31 -24.69
C PHE A 110 -9.03 -16.69 -24.32
N ILE A 111 -8.92 -16.12 -23.12
CA ILE A 111 -7.67 -15.57 -22.59
C ILE A 111 -6.64 -16.69 -22.43
N GLU A 112 -7.04 -17.84 -21.87
CA GLU A 112 -6.15 -19.00 -21.70
C GLU A 112 -5.63 -19.55 -23.04
N ILE A 113 -6.51 -19.69 -24.03
CA ILE A 113 -6.14 -20.14 -25.39
C ILE A 113 -5.17 -19.14 -26.07
N LYS A 114 -5.42 -17.84 -25.90
CA LYS A 114 -4.54 -16.79 -26.44
C LYS A 114 -3.18 -16.81 -25.77
N ASN A 115 -3.13 -16.94 -24.45
CA ASN A 115 -1.89 -17.05 -23.70
C ASN A 115 -1.10 -18.31 -24.10
N ALA A 116 -1.78 -19.46 -24.22
CA ALA A 116 -1.15 -20.70 -24.68
C ALA A 116 -0.53 -20.54 -26.07
N TYR A 117 -1.19 -19.88 -27.02
CA TYR A 117 -0.62 -19.60 -28.34
C TYR A 117 0.60 -18.66 -28.31
N LEU A 118 0.56 -17.60 -27.50
CA LEU A 118 1.68 -16.66 -27.37
C LEU A 118 2.91 -17.34 -26.76
N VAL A 119 2.71 -18.17 -25.74
CA VAL A 119 3.77 -18.92 -25.05
C VAL A 119 4.35 -20.02 -25.95
N LEU A 120 3.50 -20.78 -26.64
CA LEU A 120 3.94 -21.86 -27.54
C LEU A 120 4.49 -21.36 -28.88
N GLY A 121 4.19 -20.12 -29.25
CA GLY A 121 4.75 -19.45 -30.43
C GLY A 121 6.11 -18.77 -30.17
N ASP A 122 6.55 -18.67 -28.92
CA ASP A 122 7.82 -18.07 -28.53
C ASP A 122 8.95 -19.11 -28.51
N GLN A 123 9.95 -18.91 -29.36
CA GLN A 123 11.11 -19.79 -29.53
C GLN A 123 12.00 -19.84 -28.28
N ALA A 124 12.10 -18.73 -27.52
CA ALA A 124 12.91 -18.66 -26.30
C ALA A 124 12.32 -19.48 -25.14
N SER A 125 11.04 -19.81 -25.21
CA SER A 125 10.32 -20.53 -24.14
C SER A 125 10.24 -22.04 -24.39
N ASP A 126 10.68 -22.53 -25.56
CA ASP A 126 10.60 -23.95 -25.95
C ASP A 126 11.63 -24.84 -25.25
N PHE A 127 12.80 -24.29 -24.91
CA PHE A 127 13.89 -25.04 -24.26
C PHE A 127 13.52 -25.46 -22.82
N ASP A 128 13.13 -24.48 -22.00
CA ASP A 128 12.76 -24.67 -20.59
C ASP A 128 11.56 -25.61 -20.39
N ARG A 129 10.68 -25.73 -21.41
CA ARG A 129 9.51 -26.62 -21.37
C ARG A 129 9.88 -28.09 -21.55
N TRP A 130 10.87 -28.39 -22.40
CA TRP A 130 11.28 -29.78 -22.67
C TRP A 130 11.98 -30.43 -21.47
N GLU A 131 12.76 -29.66 -20.71
CA GLU A 131 13.44 -30.12 -19.49
C GLU A 131 12.44 -30.60 -18.40
N MET A 132 11.23 -30.05 -18.40
CA MET A 132 10.16 -30.39 -17.45
C MET A 132 9.35 -31.64 -17.83
N SER A 133 9.14 -31.92 -19.12
CA SER A 133 8.37 -33.12 -19.53
C SER A 133 9.18 -34.42 -19.43
N HIS A 134 10.51 -34.34 -19.47
CA HIS A 134 11.42 -35.49 -19.44
C HIS A 134 12.07 -35.74 -18.07
N SER A 135 11.85 -34.87 -17.09
CA SER A 135 12.21 -35.12 -15.68
C SER A 135 11.18 -36.00 -14.94
N CYS A 136 10.18 -36.53 -15.64
CA CYS A 136 9.08 -37.32 -15.08
C CYS A 136 8.94 -38.70 -15.75
N GLN A 137 9.86 -39.63 -15.48
CA GLN A 137 9.59 -41.08 -15.57
C GLN A 137 10.18 -41.85 -14.36
N PRO A 138 9.51 -42.91 -13.86
CA PRO A 138 9.59 -43.31 -12.46
C PRO A 138 10.65 -44.39 -12.20
N LEU A 139 11.55 -44.16 -11.24
CA LEU A 139 12.30 -45.22 -10.56
C LEU A 139 11.78 -45.34 -9.12
N GLN A 140 11.34 -46.57 -8.80
CA GLN A 140 10.74 -47.03 -7.53
C GLN A 140 11.64 -46.80 -6.33
N ARG A 141 11.15 -47.10 -5.11
CA ARG A 141 11.81 -46.87 -3.81
C ARG A 141 12.50 -48.10 -3.22
N THR A 142 13.77 -47.97 -2.83
CA THR A 142 14.41 -48.57 -1.64
C THR A 142 15.54 -47.67 -1.04
N GLY A 143 15.41 -47.23 0.23
CA GLY A 143 16.42 -46.54 1.10
C GLY A 143 17.92 -46.92 1.09
N HIS A 144 18.75 -46.12 0.44
CA HIS A 144 19.88 -45.31 0.97
C HIS A 144 20.42 -44.47 -0.19
N SER A 145 20.60 -43.17 0.05
CA SER A 145 20.76 -42.13 -0.98
C SER A 145 19.92 -42.42 -2.21
N ALA A 146 18.64 -42.32 -1.94
CA ALA A 146 17.97 -41.15 -2.43
C ALA A 146 18.82 -39.91 -2.29
N GLY A 147 19.61 -39.42 -3.23
CA GLY A 147 19.62 -39.62 -4.67
C GLY A 147 19.13 -38.44 -5.54
N LEU A 148 18.84 -37.23 -5.07
CA LEU A 148 18.31 -36.89 -3.76
C LEU A 148 17.14 -37.84 -3.32
N LEU A 149 16.60 -38.72 -4.20
CA LEU A 149 15.55 -39.77 -4.02
C LEU A 149 15.87 -41.18 -4.68
N VAL A 150 15.33 -42.30 -4.17
CA VAL A 150 15.97 -43.54 -3.60
C VAL A 150 16.10 -44.82 -4.49
N LEU A 151 17.20 -45.63 -4.47
CA LEU A 151 17.17 -47.12 -4.67
C LEU A 151 18.48 -47.92 -4.33
N ARG A 152 18.66 -48.36 -3.08
CA ARG A 152 19.21 -49.69 -2.69
C ARG A 152 18.99 -49.94 -1.19
N VAL A 153 17.84 -50.53 -0.83
CA VAL A 153 17.72 -51.39 0.37
C VAL A 153 17.96 -52.82 -0.13
N ILE A 154 18.65 -53.59 0.71
CA ILE A 154 18.70 -55.06 0.72
C ILE A 154 19.83 -55.69 -0.13
N VAL A 155 21.06 -55.66 0.39
CA VAL A 155 21.60 -56.89 0.99
C VAL A 155 21.50 -56.66 2.50
N PHE A 156 20.42 -57.14 3.12
CA PHE A 156 20.37 -58.43 3.83
C PHE A 156 21.11 -58.37 5.18
N LEU A 157 20.26 -58.23 6.21
CA LEU A 157 20.40 -58.68 7.60
C LEU A 157 21.41 -57.91 8.49
N GLN A 158 21.08 -57.58 9.75
CA GLN A 158 20.28 -58.35 10.71
C GLN A 158 19.89 -57.46 11.92
N LEU A 159 18.59 -57.26 12.21
CA LEU A 159 17.85 -57.61 13.46
C LEU A 159 17.01 -56.35 13.81
N HIS A 160 15.76 -56.33 14.27
CA HIS A 160 14.67 -57.26 14.60
C HIS A 160 13.40 -56.38 14.62
N LEU A 161 12.28 -56.80 14.00
CA LEU A 161 11.10 -57.40 14.65
C LEU A 161 10.29 -56.48 15.61
N GLN A 162 9.06 -56.15 15.15
CA GLN A 162 7.78 -55.86 15.87
C GLN A 162 7.66 -54.57 16.72
N LEU A 163 6.81 -53.56 16.40
CA LEU A 163 5.31 -53.50 16.32
C LEU A 163 4.63 -53.95 17.63
N PHE A 164 3.55 -53.37 18.17
CA PHE A 164 2.77 -52.13 17.99
C PHE A 164 1.65 -52.19 19.06
N VAL A 165 1.25 -51.03 19.58
CA VAL A 165 -0.13 -50.59 19.91
C VAL A 165 -1.07 -51.43 20.79
N ALA A 166 -1.70 -50.71 21.72
CA ALA A 166 -3.09 -50.89 22.13
C ALA A 166 -3.61 -49.48 22.54
N PHE A 167 -4.83 -48.99 22.29
CA PHE A 167 -6.03 -49.51 21.67
C PHE A 167 -7.12 -48.40 21.69
N LYS A 168 -8.13 -48.49 20.78
CA LYS A 168 -9.53 -47.96 20.87
C LYS A 168 -9.77 -46.44 20.97
N SER A 169 -10.90 -45.86 20.53
CA SER A 169 -11.97 -46.21 19.56
C SER A 169 -13.04 -45.10 19.55
N ARG A 170 -13.60 -44.87 18.35
CA ARG A 170 -15.01 -44.62 17.92
C ARG A 170 -16.10 -43.94 18.77
N ALA A 171 -17.03 -43.39 17.96
CA ALA A 171 -18.49 -43.09 18.12
C ALA A 171 -18.80 -41.65 18.53
N SER A 172 -19.48 -40.78 17.76
CA SER A 172 -20.69 -40.77 16.90
C SER A 172 -21.97 -40.29 17.61
N GLU A 173 -22.64 -39.33 16.95
CA GLU A 173 -24.10 -39.06 16.88
C GLU A 173 -24.83 -38.17 17.92
N ASP A 174 -25.28 -37.01 17.40
CA ASP A 174 -26.69 -36.56 17.23
C ASP A 174 -27.59 -35.90 18.32
N VAL A 175 -28.11 -34.72 17.91
CA VAL A 175 -29.52 -34.22 17.93
C VAL A 175 -30.12 -33.39 19.11
N GLN A 176 -30.39 -32.12 18.76
CA GLN A 176 -31.53 -31.20 18.99
C GLN A 176 -32.30 -30.99 20.33
N LYS A 177 -32.49 -29.67 20.59
CA LYS A 177 -33.73 -28.88 20.92
C LYS A 177 -34.14 -28.52 22.38
N ALA A 178 -34.05 -27.19 22.62
CA ALA A 178 -35.03 -26.23 23.20
C ALA A 178 -35.46 -26.30 24.69
N SER A 179 -35.28 -25.22 25.47
CA SER A 179 -36.18 -24.06 25.61
C SER A 179 -35.73 -23.04 26.70
N ARG A 180 -36.01 -21.74 26.45
CA ARG A 180 -36.45 -20.60 27.33
C ARG A 180 -35.80 -20.42 28.73
N ASP A 181 -35.36 -19.25 29.22
CA ASP A 181 -35.86 -17.87 29.12
C ASP A 181 -34.79 -16.80 29.55
N SER A 182 -34.99 -15.57 29.04
CA SER A 182 -34.62 -14.24 29.56
C SER A 182 -33.17 -13.87 29.93
N ALA A 183 -32.57 -12.94 29.18
CA ALA A 183 -32.22 -11.59 29.66
C ALA A 183 -31.59 -10.75 28.52
N ALA A 184 -32.14 -9.55 28.32
CA ALA A 184 -31.84 -8.63 27.23
C ALA A 184 -30.48 -7.93 27.35
N ARG A 185 -29.74 -7.81 26.22
CA ARG A 185 -28.81 -6.71 25.90
C ARG A 185 -28.81 -6.46 24.38
N PRO A 186 -28.69 -5.20 23.92
CA PRO A 186 -29.03 -4.80 22.56
C PRO A 186 -27.97 -5.24 21.55
N THR A 187 -28.41 -5.93 20.49
CA THR A 187 -27.59 -6.33 19.35
C THR A 187 -27.35 -5.16 18.39
N SER A 188 -26.12 -5.09 17.89
CA SER A 188 -25.51 -4.17 16.92
C SER A 188 -26.10 -4.18 15.49
N GLY A 189 -27.41 -4.37 15.34
CA GLY A 189 -28.08 -4.42 14.02
C GLY A 189 -28.60 -3.08 13.49
N GLY A 190 -28.66 -2.03 14.34
CA GLY A 190 -29.34 -0.78 14.00
C GLY A 190 -28.63 0.12 12.98
N LEU A 191 -27.29 0.07 12.90
CA LEU A 191 -26.55 0.96 12.00
C LEU A 191 -26.60 0.53 10.53
N SER A 192 -26.70 -0.77 10.23
CA SER A 192 -26.69 -1.30 8.85
C SER A 192 -27.99 -1.01 8.11
N GLU A 193 -29.15 -1.27 8.73
CA GLU A 193 -30.45 -0.97 8.13
C GLU A 193 -30.76 0.53 8.08
N PHE A 194 -30.21 1.31 9.01
CA PHE A 194 -30.34 2.77 9.02
C PHE A 194 -29.52 3.42 7.89
N ARG A 195 -28.27 2.99 7.68
CA ARG A 195 -27.43 3.43 6.54
C ARG A 195 -28.07 3.06 5.20
N ALA A 196 -28.66 1.86 5.09
CA ALA A 196 -29.41 1.44 3.91
C ALA A 196 -30.70 2.26 3.70
N ARG A 197 -31.42 2.65 4.76
CA ARG A 197 -32.61 3.54 4.68
C ARG A 197 -32.26 4.96 4.24
N VAL A 198 -31.14 5.52 4.69
CA VAL A 198 -30.72 6.88 4.34
C VAL A 198 -30.20 6.94 2.91
N LEU A 199 -29.39 5.98 2.47
CA LEU A 199 -28.98 5.84 1.06
C LEU A 199 -30.19 5.61 0.13
N ARG A 200 -31.23 4.92 0.61
CA ARG A 200 -32.49 4.75 -0.11
C ARG A 200 -33.34 6.03 -0.14
N ARG A 201 -33.30 6.89 0.87
CA ARG A 201 -33.97 8.21 0.87
C ARG A 201 -33.27 9.23 -0.03
N LEU A 202 -31.93 9.25 -0.05
CA LEU A 202 -31.17 10.05 -1.02
C LEU A 202 -31.42 9.61 -2.48
N ARG A 203 -31.76 8.33 -2.70
CA ARG A 203 -32.19 7.79 -4.01
C ARG A 203 -33.68 7.96 -4.34
N GLN A 204 -34.55 8.26 -3.36
CA GLN A 204 -36.02 8.24 -3.53
C GLN A 204 -36.69 9.62 -3.44
N SER A 205 -35.95 10.69 -3.19
CA SER A 205 -36.48 12.04 -3.42
C SER A 205 -36.72 12.21 -4.92
N PRO A 206 -37.97 12.41 -5.39
CA PRO A 206 -38.18 12.81 -6.77
C PRO A 206 -37.45 14.14 -6.98
N PRO A 207 -36.94 14.45 -8.18
CA PRO A 207 -36.45 15.77 -8.46
C PRO A 207 -37.64 16.71 -8.26
N ARG A 208 -37.69 17.42 -7.14
CA ARG A 208 -38.45 18.68 -7.12
C ARG A 208 -37.82 19.47 -8.25
N SER A 209 -38.59 19.68 -9.30
CA SER A 209 -38.24 20.54 -10.42
C SER A 209 -38.05 21.95 -9.87
N LEU A 210 -36.85 22.20 -9.33
CA LEU A 210 -36.34 23.53 -9.16
C LEU A 210 -36.26 24.14 -10.57
N PRO A 211 -36.73 25.38 -10.75
CA PRO A 211 -36.74 26.02 -12.04
C PRO A 211 -35.34 25.93 -12.64
N ARG A 212 -35.31 25.43 -13.87
CA ARG A 212 -34.12 25.25 -14.71
C ARG A 212 -33.63 26.62 -15.18
N THR A 213 -33.30 27.50 -14.24
CA THR A 213 -32.80 28.86 -14.45
C THR A 213 -31.94 29.29 -13.26
N ALA A 214 -30.82 28.61 -13.07
CA ALA A 214 -29.58 29.19 -12.59
C ALA A 214 -28.49 28.41 -13.28
N ALA A 215 -27.64 29.07 -14.07
CA ALA A 215 -26.37 28.45 -14.45
C ALA A 215 -25.74 27.94 -13.13
N ALA A 216 -25.34 26.67 -13.06
CA ALA A 216 -24.63 26.17 -11.89
C ALA A 216 -23.41 27.08 -11.68
N GLN A 217 -23.49 28.00 -10.71
CA GLN A 217 -22.38 28.87 -10.37
C GLN A 217 -21.25 27.96 -9.90
N GLN A 218 -20.17 27.92 -10.67
CA GLN A 218 -19.04 27.04 -10.42
C GLN A 218 -18.29 27.52 -9.17
N HIS A 219 -18.03 26.64 -8.20
CA HIS A 219 -17.15 26.92 -7.06
C HIS A 219 -15.71 26.51 -7.36
N GLU A 220 -14.78 26.95 -6.52
CA GLU A 220 -13.32 26.72 -6.65
C GLU A 220 -12.73 25.86 -5.53
N LEU A 221 -13.59 25.23 -4.73
CA LEU A 221 -13.22 24.43 -3.56
C LEU A 221 -12.61 23.07 -3.93
N VAL A 222 -11.55 22.67 -3.21
CA VAL A 222 -10.92 21.35 -3.30
C VAL A 222 -10.68 20.81 -1.88
N PRO A 223 -11.20 19.64 -1.50
CA PRO A 223 -12.18 18.83 -2.23
C PRO A 223 -13.49 19.56 -2.55
N ALA A 224 -14.19 19.11 -3.59
CA ALA A 224 -15.54 19.58 -3.91
C ALA A 224 -16.54 19.20 -2.79
N PRO A 225 -17.31 20.16 -2.23
CA PRO A 225 -18.31 19.84 -1.23
C PRO A 225 -19.50 19.05 -1.79
N GLN A 226 -20.17 18.30 -0.93
CA GLN A 226 -21.35 17.50 -1.30
C GLN A 226 -22.56 18.35 -1.71
N VAL A 227 -22.75 19.52 -1.10
CA VAL A 227 -23.83 20.47 -1.40
C VAL A 227 -23.29 21.90 -1.31
N VAL A 228 -23.57 22.70 -2.35
CA VAL A 228 -23.28 24.14 -2.40
C VAL A 228 -24.51 24.87 -2.95
N GLU A 229 -25.03 25.84 -2.21
CA GLU A 229 -26.15 26.70 -2.60
C GLU A 229 -25.72 28.17 -2.49
N PHE A 230 -25.62 28.87 -3.63
CA PHE A 230 -25.36 30.31 -3.64
C PHE A 230 -26.63 31.08 -3.30
N LEU A 231 -26.55 32.02 -2.34
CA LEU A 231 -27.73 32.70 -1.80
C LEU A 231 -28.06 34.00 -2.55
N SER A 232 -27.10 34.92 -2.64
CA SER A 232 -27.30 36.22 -3.31
C SER A 232 -25.98 36.94 -3.60
N GLU A 233 -26.01 37.81 -4.61
CA GLU A 233 -24.97 38.80 -4.89
C GLU A 233 -25.31 40.15 -4.20
N PRO A 234 -24.32 41.02 -3.92
CA PRO A 234 -22.87 40.81 -4.03
C PRO A 234 -22.29 39.98 -2.85
N PRO A 235 -21.04 39.48 -2.96
CA PRO A 235 -20.36 38.78 -1.87
C PRO A 235 -20.21 39.65 -0.60
N LEU A 236 -19.98 38.98 0.54
CA LEU A 236 -19.56 39.65 1.75
C LEU A 236 -18.14 40.20 1.57
N ARG A 237 -18.00 41.52 1.59
CA ARG A 237 -16.70 42.22 1.55
C ARG A 237 -16.32 42.75 2.92
N LEU A 238 -15.12 42.37 3.39
CA LEU A 238 -14.52 42.82 4.64
C LEU A 238 -13.20 43.53 4.33
N PRO A 239 -13.06 44.85 4.55
CA PRO A 239 -11.76 45.51 4.42
C PRO A 239 -10.67 44.81 5.25
N LEU A 240 -9.43 44.78 4.77
CA LEU A 240 -8.33 44.22 5.56
C LEU A 240 -8.22 44.93 6.91
N ARG A 241 -7.81 44.19 7.95
CA ARG A 241 -7.75 44.64 9.35
C ARG A 241 -9.12 45.01 9.95
N SER A 242 -10.22 44.62 9.29
CA SER A 242 -11.54 44.68 9.92
C SER A 242 -11.57 43.78 11.15
N THR A 243 -12.23 44.25 12.20
CA THR A 243 -12.46 43.48 13.41
C THR A 243 -13.67 42.57 13.24
N VAL A 244 -13.51 41.28 13.49
CA VAL A 244 -14.56 40.26 13.46
C VAL A 244 -14.81 39.76 14.88
N LEU A 245 -16.08 39.70 15.28
CA LEU A 245 -16.46 39.07 16.56
C LEU A 245 -16.60 37.57 16.34
N VAL A 246 -15.77 36.76 16.99
CA VAL A 246 -15.87 35.30 16.98
C VAL A 246 -16.58 34.85 18.26
N THR A 247 -17.60 34.01 18.14
CA THR A 247 -18.41 33.51 19.27
C THR A 247 -18.62 32.01 19.19
N GLY A 248 -18.85 31.35 20.32
CA GLY A 248 -19.06 29.91 20.41
C GLY A 248 -17.77 29.09 20.20
N GLY A 249 -17.91 27.77 20.04
CA GLY A 249 -16.79 26.82 19.99
C GLY A 249 -16.00 26.72 21.29
N THR A 250 -15.03 25.81 21.32
CA THR A 250 -14.04 25.70 22.40
C THR A 250 -12.94 26.76 22.24
N ALA A 251 -12.06 26.90 23.24
CA ALA A 251 -10.91 27.79 23.14
C ALA A 251 -9.96 27.35 22.01
N GLU A 252 -9.81 26.04 21.83
CA GLU A 252 -9.02 25.41 20.78
C GLU A 252 -9.61 25.71 19.40
N ASP A 253 -10.94 25.62 19.24
CA ASP A 253 -11.62 25.97 17.97
C ASP A 253 -11.41 27.44 17.61
N GLN A 254 -11.51 28.34 18.60
CA GLN A 254 -11.28 29.78 18.37
C GLN A 254 -9.81 30.07 18.00
N LYS A 255 -8.86 29.39 18.64
CA LYS A 255 -7.44 29.50 18.30
C LYS A 255 -7.16 28.98 16.89
N ALA A 256 -7.76 27.85 16.50
CA ALA A 256 -7.66 27.32 15.15
C ALA A 256 -8.27 28.28 14.12
N PHE A 257 -9.43 28.87 14.43
CA PHE A 257 -10.07 29.87 13.59
C PHE A 257 -9.17 31.10 13.39
N GLN A 258 -8.52 31.57 14.46
CA GLN A 258 -7.58 32.66 14.39
C GLN A 258 -6.40 32.34 13.45
N ALA A 259 -5.74 31.21 13.67
CA ALA A 259 -4.55 30.82 12.91
C ALA A 259 -4.85 30.54 11.43
N HIS A 260 -5.98 29.91 11.12
CA HIS A 260 -6.24 29.40 9.77
C HIS A 260 -7.20 30.25 8.94
N VAL A 261 -7.94 31.17 9.55
CA VAL A 261 -8.91 32.03 8.83
C VAL A 261 -8.55 33.50 9.00
N LEU A 262 -8.37 33.97 10.24
CA LEU A 262 -8.14 35.40 10.48
C LEU A 262 -6.76 35.88 10.02
N GLU A 263 -5.70 35.17 10.38
CA GLU A 263 -4.32 35.54 9.99
C GLU A 263 -4.15 35.52 8.48
N VAL A 264 -4.67 34.47 7.83
CA VAL A 264 -4.69 34.32 6.36
C VAL A 264 -5.46 35.45 5.68
N GLY A 265 -6.61 35.82 6.24
CA GLY A 265 -7.42 36.94 5.76
C GLY A 265 -6.88 38.33 6.13
N GLN A 266 -5.80 38.41 6.91
CA GLN A 266 -5.32 39.64 7.54
C GLN A 266 -6.45 40.42 8.25
N LEU A 267 -7.31 39.68 8.95
CA LEU A 267 -8.41 40.20 9.77
C LEU A 267 -8.01 40.23 11.24
N SER A 268 -8.69 41.05 12.05
CA SER A 268 -8.41 41.17 13.49
C SER A 268 -9.59 40.69 14.32
N VAL A 269 -9.33 40.22 15.54
CA VAL A 269 -10.40 39.86 16.50
C VAL A 269 -10.93 41.13 17.17
N ALA A 270 -12.25 41.22 17.37
CA ALA A 270 -12.87 42.29 18.14
C ALA A 270 -12.94 41.94 19.64
N ASP A 271 -12.49 42.84 20.52
CA ASP A 271 -12.51 42.64 21.98
C ASP A 271 -13.91 42.81 22.62
N ALA A 272 -14.93 43.24 21.86
CA ALA A 272 -16.29 43.47 22.36
C ALA A 272 -17.36 43.47 21.25
N PHE A 273 -18.64 43.33 21.65
CA PHE A 273 -19.83 43.48 20.80
C PHE A 273 -19.94 44.90 20.20
N LYS A 274 -19.15 45.19 19.16
CA LYS A 274 -19.40 46.32 18.27
C LYS A 274 -20.33 45.87 17.13
N PRO A 275 -21.19 46.75 16.59
CA PRO A 275 -21.93 46.44 15.36
C PRO A 275 -20.95 46.13 14.23
N GLY A 276 -20.92 44.89 13.75
CA GLY A 276 -19.91 44.44 12.78
C GLY A 276 -20.17 43.02 12.27
N PRO A 277 -19.27 42.49 11.42
CA PRO A 277 -19.31 41.10 10.99
C PRO A 277 -19.16 40.15 12.18
N VAL A 278 -20.03 39.14 12.25
CA VAL A 278 -20.02 38.14 13.32
C VAL A 278 -19.73 36.76 12.73
N VAL A 279 -18.74 36.08 13.30
CA VAL A 279 -18.51 34.65 13.08
C VAL A 279 -19.03 33.89 14.29
N GLU A 280 -19.85 32.89 14.03
CA GLU A 280 -20.43 32.03 15.06
C GLU A 280 -19.99 30.58 14.81
N LEU A 281 -19.22 30.03 15.75
CA LEU A 281 -18.80 28.64 15.79
C LEU A 281 -19.80 27.86 16.65
N LYS A 282 -20.63 27.03 16.03
CA LYS A 282 -21.68 26.27 16.72
C LYS A 282 -21.30 24.80 16.86
N SER A 283 -21.21 24.35 18.11
CA SER A 283 -21.11 22.94 18.45
C SER A 283 -22.52 22.35 18.56
N ASP A 284 -23.15 22.10 17.40
CA ASP A 284 -24.54 21.63 17.30
C ASP A 284 -24.65 20.48 16.31
N ASN A 285 -25.61 19.58 16.55
CA ASN A 285 -26.00 18.58 15.56
C ASN A 285 -26.63 19.27 14.35
N ILE A 286 -26.30 18.78 13.15
CA ILE A 286 -26.79 19.34 11.90
C ILE A 286 -27.95 18.48 11.40
N GLU A 287 -29.15 19.06 11.37
CA GLU A 287 -30.33 18.40 10.82
C GLU A 287 -30.07 17.93 9.38
N GLY A 288 -30.25 16.63 9.13
CA GLY A 288 -30.01 15.97 7.85
C GLY A 288 -28.60 15.40 7.67
N LEU A 289 -27.65 15.72 8.55
CA LEU A 289 -26.29 15.16 8.55
C LEU A 289 -25.99 14.30 9.79
N GLU A 290 -26.99 13.97 10.60
CA GLU A 290 -26.79 13.18 11.81
C GLU A 290 -26.24 11.78 11.49
N GLY A 291 -25.10 11.45 12.11
CA GLY A 291 -24.47 10.13 11.96
C GLY A 291 -23.75 9.89 10.63
N LEU A 292 -23.51 10.92 9.80
CA LEU A 292 -22.74 10.78 8.57
C LEU A 292 -21.23 10.66 8.83
N SER A 293 -20.68 11.52 9.69
CA SER A 293 -19.29 11.46 10.18
C SER A 293 -19.12 12.48 11.30
N ASP A 294 -18.19 12.23 12.21
CA ASP A 294 -17.72 13.22 13.19
C ASP A 294 -17.07 14.44 12.51
N GLU A 295 -16.78 14.35 11.21
CA GLU A 295 -16.14 15.37 10.40
C GLU A 295 -17.14 16.21 9.58
N ALA A 296 -18.44 15.96 9.71
CA ALA A 296 -19.50 16.67 8.98
C ALA A 296 -19.66 18.11 9.45
N TYR A 297 -19.98 19.03 8.53
CA TYR A 297 -20.15 20.43 8.85
C TYR A 297 -21.14 21.16 7.93
N ARG A 298 -21.59 22.33 8.40
CA ARG A 298 -22.40 23.29 7.65
C ARG A 298 -21.75 24.67 7.71
N ILE A 299 -21.71 25.36 6.58
CA ILE A 299 -21.31 26.77 6.49
C ILE A 299 -22.50 27.56 5.97
N GLU A 300 -22.80 28.68 6.60
CA GLU A 300 -23.73 29.68 6.07
C GLU A 300 -23.09 31.07 6.12
N VAL A 301 -22.98 31.70 4.94
CA VAL A 301 -22.50 33.08 4.79
C VAL A 301 -23.66 33.92 4.31
N LYS A 302 -24.20 34.76 5.20
CA LYS A 302 -25.36 35.61 4.91
C LYS A 302 -25.19 36.99 5.53
N ASP A 303 -25.40 38.02 4.71
CA ASP A 303 -25.26 39.42 5.10
C ASP A 303 -23.91 39.70 5.79
N LYS A 304 -23.91 40.03 7.08
CA LYS A 304 -22.69 40.25 7.90
C LYS A 304 -22.42 39.10 8.87
N ARG A 305 -22.99 37.91 8.65
CA ARG A 305 -22.84 36.75 9.53
C ARG A 305 -22.26 35.56 8.77
N ILE A 306 -21.27 34.92 9.39
CA ILE A 306 -20.71 33.65 8.96
C ILE A 306 -20.97 32.66 10.09
N THR A 307 -21.70 31.59 9.82
CA THR A 307 -21.98 30.54 10.81
C THR A 307 -21.31 29.26 10.36
N LEU A 308 -20.44 28.71 11.21
CA LEU A 308 -19.85 27.38 11.05
C LEU A 308 -20.50 26.47 12.08
N THR A 309 -21.05 25.34 11.65
CA THR A 309 -21.75 24.40 12.55
C THR A 309 -21.19 23.00 12.35
N SER A 310 -20.94 22.29 13.45
CA SER A 310 -20.63 20.86 13.47
C SER A 310 -20.87 20.28 14.88
N SER A 311 -21.07 18.97 14.96
CA SER A 311 -21.17 18.25 16.24
C SER A 311 -19.80 18.05 16.93
N THR A 312 -18.69 18.25 16.21
CA THR A 312 -17.33 18.09 16.75
C THR A 312 -16.38 19.22 16.33
N SER A 313 -15.27 19.36 17.05
CA SER A 313 -14.18 20.28 16.68
C SER A 313 -13.56 19.94 15.32
N HIS A 314 -13.47 18.66 14.94
CA HIS A 314 -12.91 18.28 13.65
C HIS A 314 -13.80 18.74 12.49
N GLY A 315 -15.12 18.57 12.59
CA GLY A 315 -16.02 19.11 11.58
C GLY A 315 -15.99 20.64 11.52
N LEU A 316 -15.89 21.32 12.67
CA LEU A 316 -15.66 22.78 12.70
C LEU A 316 -14.35 23.16 12.00
N PHE A 317 -13.26 22.45 12.25
CA PHE A 317 -11.96 22.68 11.60
C PHE A 317 -12.06 22.50 10.08
N ASN A 318 -12.75 21.46 9.60
CA ASN A 318 -13.01 21.26 8.18
C ASN A 318 -13.83 22.41 7.57
N ALA A 319 -14.80 22.95 8.31
CA ALA A 319 -15.53 24.15 7.91
C ALA A 319 -14.62 25.37 7.78
N MET A 320 -13.65 25.52 8.69
CA MET A 320 -12.63 26.59 8.63
C MET A 320 -11.74 26.45 7.39
N MET A 321 -11.29 25.23 7.05
CA MET A 321 -10.50 25.00 5.84
C MET A 321 -11.27 25.33 4.57
N THR A 322 -12.55 24.99 4.51
CA THR A 322 -13.42 25.39 3.39
C THR A 322 -13.62 26.90 3.34
N LEU A 323 -13.87 27.55 4.48
CA LEU A 323 -13.99 29.01 4.55
C LEU A 323 -12.71 29.71 4.09
N ARG A 324 -11.53 29.22 4.51
CA ARG A 324 -10.23 29.72 4.06
C ARG A 324 -10.10 29.66 2.54
N GLN A 325 -10.57 28.59 1.91
CA GLN A 325 -10.58 28.49 0.44
C GLN A 325 -11.64 29.39 -0.22
N LEU A 326 -12.75 29.70 0.44
CA LEU A 326 -13.76 30.64 -0.07
C LEU A 326 -13.28 32.10 -0.04
N MET A 327 -12.30 32.42 0.80
CA MET A 327 -11.76 33.76 0.92
C MET A 327 -10.89 34.12 -0.28
N SER A 328 -11.22 35.24 -0.92
CA SER A 328 -10.35 35.89 -1.90
C SER A 328 -9.88 37.22 -1.35
N VAL A 329 -8.57 37.45 -1.32
CA VAL A 329 -7.97 38.71 -0.90
C VAL A 329 -7.61 39.53 -2.13
N SER A 330 -8.33 40.63 -2.35
CA SER A 330 -8.10 41.53 -3.48
C SER A 330 -8.54 42.96 -3.13
N ASP A 331 -7.91 43.96 -3.76
CA ASP A 331 -8.23 45.39 -3.58
C ASP A 331 -8.29 45.86 -2.12
N GLY A 332 -7.43 45.31 -1.24
CA GLY A 332 -7.42 45.66 0.18
C GLY A 332 -8.65 45.18 0.97
N ALA A 333 -9.35 44.15 0.50
CA ALA A 333 -10.45 43.51 1.21
C ALA A 333 -10.44 41.97 1.03
N VAL A 334 -11.00 41.27 2.01
CA VAL A 334 -11.43 39.87 1.90
C VAL A 334 -12.84 39.84 1.30
N SER A 335 -13.04 39.05 0.26
CA SER A 335 -14.32 38.76 -0.36
C SER A 335 -14.71 37.30 -0.11
N ILE A 336 -15.94 37.07 0.34
CA ILE A 336 -16.50 35.74 0.63
C ILE A 336 -17.87 35.64 -0.04
N PRO A 337 -18.13 34.66 -0.92
CA PRO A 337 -19.45 34.49 -1.52
C PRO A 337 -20.51 34.19 -0.45
N LYS A 338 -21.73 34.71 -0.65
CA LYS A 338 -22.86 34.38 0.21
C LYS A 338 -23.46 33.05 -0.25
N LEU A 339 -23.33 32.04 0.59
CA LEU A 339 -23.69 30.67 0.25
C LEU A 339 -24.05 29.86 1.50
N ARG A 340 -24.62 28.69 1.25
CA ARG A 340 -24.75 27.60 2.20
C ARG A 340 -24.02 26.37 1.67
N ILE A 341 -23.22 25.74 2.52
CA ILE A 341 -22.54 24.46 2.24
C ILE A 341 -22.94 23.46 3.30
N GLU A 342 -23.19 22.22 2.87
CA GLU A 342 -23.32 21.04 3.72
C GLU A 342 -22.40 19.97 3.19
N ASP A 343 -21.54 19.44 4.07
CA ASP A 343 -20.42 18.63 3.61
C ASP A 343 -19.97 17.61 4.67
N ALA A 344 -19.46 16.49 4.19
CA ALA A 344 -18.92 15.40 4.99
C ALA A 344 -18.06 14.49 4.10
N PRO A 345 -17.01 13.83 4.65
CA PRO A 345 -16.18 12.92 3.88
C PRO A 345 -16.91 11.59 3.59
N MET A 346 -16.65 11.02 2.42
CA MET A 346 -17.10 9.67 2.05
C MET A 346 -16.29 8.57 2.76
N HIS A 347 -14.99 8.78 2.94
CA HIS A 347 -14.06 7.82 3.52
C HIS A 347 -13.39 8.36 4.80
N GLU A 348 -13.21 7.48 5.79
CA GLU A 348 -12.62 7.83 7.10
C GLU A 348 -11.09 8.02 7.02
N TRP A 349 -10.43 7.37 6.05
CA TRP A 349 -8.98 7.41 5.87
C TRP A 349 -8.58 8.25 4.65
N ARG A 350 -7.92 9.38 4.91
CA ARG A 350 -7.46 10.30 3.85
C ARG A 350 -6.02 10.68 4.16
N GLY A 351 -5.09 9.89 3.63
CA GLY A 351 -3.73 9.87 4.15
C GLY A 351 -2.65 10.30 3.16
N LEU A 352 -1.52 10.72 3.72
CA LEU A 352 -0.22 10.68 3.06
C LEU A 352 0.79 9.95 3.95
N MET A 353 1.67 9.18 3.33
CA MET A 353 2.87 8.65 3.97
C MET A 353 4.09 9.48 3.58
N LEU A 354 4.94 9.77 4.56
CA LEU A 354 6.28 10.30 4.32
C LEU A 354 7.33 9.30 4.81
N ASP A 355 8.17 8.86 3.88
CA ASP A 355 9.41 8.14 4.17
C ASP A 355 10.46 9.13 4.67
N VAL A 356 10.92 8.92 5.90
CA VAL A 356 12.02 9.70 6.49
C VAL A 356 13.26 8.83 6.73
N SER A 357 13.21 7.57 6.30
CA SER A 357 14.26 6.57 6.39
C SER A 357 15.26 6.69 5.24
N ARG A 358 14.81 6.86 3.99
CA ARG A 358 15.74 7.01 2.85
C ARG A 358 16.38 8.39 2.83
N HIS A 359 15.60 9.46 2.97
CA HIS A 359 16.08 10.80 3.28
C HIS A 359 15.37 11.39 4.52
N PHE A 360 16.14 11.95 5.44
CA PHE A 360 15.62 12.53 6.67
C PHE A 360 15.03 13.92 6.44
N PHE A 361 13.82 14.15 6.96
CA PHE A 361 13.15 15.44 7.00
C PHE A 361 13.10 15.95 8.44
N THR A 362 13.41 17.22 8.64
CA THR A 362 13.34 17.86 9.96
C THR A 362 11.89 17.94 10.48
N ALA A 363 11.72 18.12 11.79
CA ALA A 363 10.40 18.28 12.39
C ALA A 363 9.60 19.45 11.76
N ASP A 364 10.25 20.55 11.38
CA ASP A 364 9.58 21.69 10.75
C ASP A 364 9.13 21.39 9.32
N GLU A 365 9.88 20.58 8.58
CA GLU A 365 9.50 20.11 7.24
C GLU A 365 8.32 19.12 7.31
N VAL A 366 8.32 18.23 8.30
CA VAL A 366 7.15 17.35 8.56
C VAL A 366 5.92 18.19 8.89
N LYS A 367 6.05 19.20 9.78
CA LYS A 367 4.97 20.15 10.09
C LYS A 367 4.54 20.96 8.86
N HIS A 368 5.43 21.24 7.91
CA HIS A 368 5.07 21.86 6.64
C HIS A 368 4.10 20.98 5.86
N LEU A 369 4.42 19.70 5.65
CA LEU A 369 3.53 18.77 4.95
C LEU A 369 2.16 18.67 5.64
N LEU A 370 2.14 18.57 6.98
CA LEU A 370 0.91 18.52 7.78
C LEU A 370 0.00 19.74 7.58
N ARG A 371 0.58 20.96 7.47
CA ARG A 371 -0.22 22.17 7.17
C ARG A 371 -0.93 22.08 5.82
N THR A 372 -0.24 21.56 4.81
CA THR A 372 -0.82 21.44 3.47
C THR A 372 -1.85 20.31 3.41
N MET A 373 -1.61 19.20 4.10
CA MET A 373 -2.60 18.13 4.30
C MET A 373 -3.89 18.66 4.93
N ALA A 374 -3.79 19.51 5.96
CA ALA A 374 -4.93 20.10 6.65
C ALA A 374 -5.78 20.97 5.71
N LEU A 375 -5.15 21.77 4.83
CA LEU A 375 -5.86 22.61 3.85
C LEU A 375 -6.82 21.78 2.97
N PHE A 376 -6.45 20.53 2.67
CA PHE A 376 -7.24 19.61 1.86
C PHE A 376 -8.02 18.57 2.68
N LYS A 377 -8.15 18.78 4.00
CA LYS A 377 -8.94 17.93 4.92
C LYS A 377 -8.46 16.47 4.99
N MET A 378 -7.18 16.24 4.76
CA MET A 378 -6.54 14.95 5.00
C MET A 378 -6.35 14.76 6.50
N ASN A 379 -6.46 13.52 7.01
CA ASN A 379 -6.56 13.25 8.45
C ASN A 379 -5.66 12.11 8.95
N ARG A 380 -4.82 11.53 8.08
CA ARG A 380 -3.87 10.47 8.44
C ARG A 380 -2.48 10.81 7.91
N PHE A 381 -1.51 10.94 8.81
CA PHE A 381 -0.11 11.07 8.46
C PHE A 381 0.60 9.77 8.80
N HIS A 382 0.92 8.98 7.80
CA HIS A 382 1.67 7.74 7.95
C HIS A 382 3.17 8.05 7.97
N TRP A 383 3.83 7.81 9.09
CA TRP A 383 5.22 8.18 9.30
C TRP A 383 6.10 6.95 9.23
N HIS A 384 6.76 6.77 8.07
CA HIS A 384 7.64 5.64 7.82
C HIS A 384 9.03 5.90 8.41
N LEU A 385 9.28 5.32 9.59
CA LEU A 385 10.33 5.75 10.53
C LEU A 385 11.55 4.81 10.61
N SER A 386 11.50 3.64 9.98
CA SER A 386 12.64 2.72 9.92
C SER A 386 12.69 1.94 8.62
N ASP A 387 13.88 1.86 8.03
CA ASP A 387 14.18 1.06 6.85
C ASP A 387 15.66 0.64 6.82
N ASP A 388 16.11 0.01 5.74
CA ASP A 388 17.47 -0.47 5.54
C ASP A 388 18.53 0.65 5.60
N GLN A 389 18.19 1.83 5.10
CA GLN A 389 19.09 2.99 4.97
C GLN A 389 19.00 3.96 6.17
N GLY A 390 18.17 3.67 7.17
CA GLY A 390 17.97 4.58 8.28
C GLY A 390 16.92 4.17 9.32
N PHE A 391 17.27 4.34 10.59
CA PHE A 391 16.34 4.21 11.72
C PHE A 391 16.17 5.55 12.45
N ARG A 392 14.95 6.06 12.56
CA ARG A 392 14.69 7.49 12.83
C ARG A 392 14.09 7.80 14.20
N VAL A 393 13.81 6.78 15.00
CA VAL A 393 13.16 6.91 16.31
C VAL A 393 14.07 6.42 17.43
N PRO A 394 14.24 7.16 18.53
CA PRO A 394 15.04 6.72 19.66
C PRO A 394 14.26 5.69 20.47
N ILE A 395 14.88 4.55 20.73
CA ILE A 395 14.33 3.48 21.56
C ILE A 395 15.25 3.36 22.77
N ALA A 396 14.74 3.65 23.97
CA ALA A 396 15.57 3.80 25.17
C ALA A 396 16.26 2.49 25.54
N LYS A 397 15.60 1.34 25.35
CA LYS A 397 16.19 0.02 25.55
C LYS A 397 17.24 -0.34 24.49
N TYR A 398 17.18 0.30 23.32
CA TYR A 398 18.02 -0.01 22.16
C TYR A 398 18.67 1.26 21.56
N PRO A 399 19.52 1.98 22.31
CA PRO A 399 20.05 3.29 21.88
C PRO A 399 20.85 3.25 20.58
N LYS A 400 21.56 2.14 20.30
CA LYS A 400 22.31 1.99 19.03
C LYS A 400 21.45 2.07 17.77
N LEU A 401 20.13 1.90 17.86
CA LEU A 401 19.26 2.09 16.70
C LEU A 401 19.41 3.50 16.13
N THR A 402 19.61 4.52 16.95
CA THR A 402 19.89 5.89 16.49
C THR A 402 21.36 6.30 16.58
N GLU A 403 22.17 5.70 17.47
CA GLU A 403 23.62 5.98 17.49
C GLU A 403 24.33 5.42 16.26
N VAL A 404 23.84 4.30 15.70
CA VAL A 404 24.40 3.62 14.53
C VAL A 404 23.38 3.60 13.38
N GLY A 405 22.19 3.06 13.62
CA GLY A 405 21.20 2.82 12.56
C GLY A 405 20.65 4.08 11.89
N ALA A 406 20.79 5.26 12.50
CA ALA A 406 20.39 6.53 11.90
C ALA A 406 21.42 7.09 10.90
N TRP A 407 22.59 6.48 10.76
CA TRP A 407 23.71 7.06 10.02
C TRP A 407 24.28 6.07 9.01
N ARG A 408 24.53 6.55 7.79
CA ARG A 408 25.21 5.82 6.71
C ARG A 408 26.35 6.65 6.14
N ASP A 409 27.35 5.99 5.57
CA ASP A 409 28.57 6.64 5.05
C ASP A 409 28.56 6.85 3.53
N GLY A 410 27.38 6.72 2.92
CA GLY A 410 27.19 6.91 1.50
C GLY A 410 25.71 6.84 1.11
N THR A 411 25.37 7.55 0.04
CA THR A 411 24.04 7.52 -0.57
C THR A 411 24.18 7.27 -2.07
N GLN A 412 23.41 6.32 -2.60
CA GLN A 412 23.34 6.05 -4.03
C GLN A 412 22.95 7.32 -4.82
N GLN A 413 23.63 7.55 -5.95
CA GLN A 413 23.28 8.61 -6.89
C GLN A 413 22.68 8.02 -8.17
N GLY A 414 21.52 8.53 -8.59
CA GLY A 414 20.80 8.04 -9.76
C GLY A 414 20.35 6.58 -9.63
N HIS A 415 19.94 5.99 -10.76
CA HIS A 415 19.32 4.65 -10.79
C HIS A 415 20.30 3.49 -10.90
N SER A 416 21.54 3.74 -11.30
CA SER A 416 22.56 2.71 -11.41
C SER A 416 23.27 2.64 -10.05
N GLY A 417 23.00 1.61 -9.25
CA GLY A 417 23.55 1.44 -7.89
C GLY A 417 25.09 1.39 -7.78
N TRP A 418 25.80 1.70 -8.85
CA TRP A 418 27.25 1.84 -8.96
C TRP A 418 27.79 3.19 -8.48
N SER A 419 26.96 4.24 -8.48
CA SER A 419 27.37 5.58 -8.03
C SER A 419 26.94 5.82 -6.58
N ASN A 420 27.85 6.33 -5.76
CA ASN A 420 27.64 6.61 -4.35
C ASN A 420 28.39 7.90 -4.00
N ASP A 421 27.75 8.77 -3.21
CA ASP A 421 28.30 10.07 -2.87
C ASP A 421 29.39 10.05 -1.78
N HIS A 422 29.52 8.92 -1.07
CA HIS A 422 30.42 8.68 0.05
C HIS A 422 30.33 9.73 1.17
N ARG A 423 29.15 10.33 1.35
CA ARG A 423 28.91 11.32 2.40
C ARG A 423 28.27 10.67 3.61
N HIS A 424 28.80 11.00 4.77
CA HIS A 424 28.13 10.69 6.03
C HIS A 424 26.79 11.42 6.09
N TYR A 425 25.71 10.66 6.15
CA TYR A 425 24.34 11.14 6.06
C TYR A 425 23.46 10.47 7.11
N GLY A 426 22.57 11.23 7.73
CA GLY A 426 21.67 10.68 8.72
C GLY A 426 20.89 11.72 9.50
N GLY A 427 20.27 11.24 10.57
CA GLY A 427 19.39 12.02 11.44
C GLY A 427 18.33 11.14 12.09
N PHE A 428 17.84 11.58 13.24
CA PHE A 428 16.72 10.96 13.95
C PHE A 428 15.98 12.04 14.76
N TYR A 429 14.74 11.75 15.14
CA TYR A 429 13.93 12.67 15.93
C TYR A 429 14.19 12.47 17.42
N THR A 430 14.37 13.55 18.16
CA THR A 430 14.32 13.48 19.63
C THR A 430 12.89 13.21 20.11
N PRO A 431 12.68 12.68 21.34
CA PRO A 431 11.34 12.53 21.90
C PRO A 431 10.54 13.84 21.90
N ASP A 432 11.18 14.97 22.20
CA ASP A 432 10.55 16.29 22.18
C ASP A 432 10.10 16.69 20.77
N GLN A 433 10.90 16.40 19.74
CA GLN A 433 10.51 16.65 18.34
C GLN A 433 9.35 15.75 17.91
N ILE A 434 9.33 14.48 18.33
CA ILE A 434 8.21 13.57 18.06
C ILE A 434 6.94 14.11 18.72
N HIS A 435 7.00 14.49 20.00
CA HIS A 435 5.86 15.06 20.71
C HIS A 435 5.40 16.38 20.08
N ASP A 436 6.31 17.27 19.67
CA ASP A 436 5.97 18.51 18.97
C ASP A 436 5.24 18.24 17.66
N VAL A 437 5.74 17.33 16.82
CA VAL A 437 5.09 16.94 15.56
C VAL A 437 3.71 16.33 15.81
N VAL A 438 3.59 15.41 16.77
CA VAL A 438 2.31 14.75 17.10
C VAL A 438 1.29 15.76 17.61
N SER A 439 1.65 16.62 18.57
CA SER A 439 0.75 17.66 19.09
C SER A 439 0.38 18.68 18.02
N TYR A 440 1.29 18.99 17.10
CA TYR A 440 0.99 19.84 15.96
C TYR A 440 -0.01 19.18 15.01
N ALA A 441 0.18 17.90 14.66
CA ALA A 441 -0.74 17.13 13.84
C ALA A 441 -2.14 17.05 14.50
N GLU A 442 -2.21 16.81 15.81
CA GLU A 442 -3.46 16.81 16.58
C GLU A 442 -4.19 18.14 16.51
N SER A 443 -3.47 19.27 16.56
CA SER A 443 -4.07 20.61 16.41
C SER A 443 -4.67 20.87 15.03
N LEU A 444 -4.25 20.07 14.04
CA LEU A 444 -4.77 20.07 12.66
C LEU A 444 -5.78 18.93 12.42
N HIS A 445 -6.17 18.20 13.48
CA HIS A 445 -7.00 16.99 13.42
C HIS A 445 -6.44 15.87 12.53
N ILE A 446 -5.11 15.80 12.41
CA ILE A 446 -4.39 14.75 11.69
C ILE A 446 -3.84 13.73 12.70
N MET A 447 -4.21 12.47 12.54
CA MET A 447 -3.65 11.38 13.34
C MET A 447 -2.33 10.91 12.72
N VAL A 448 -1.27 10.92 13.52
CA VAL A 448 0.03 10.33 13.16
C VAL A 448 -0.05 8.82 13.32
N VAL A 449 0.35 8.06 12.31
CA VAL A 449 0.41 6.59 12.32
C VAL A 449 1.88 6.20 12.19
N PRO A 450 2.52 5.68 13.25
CA PRO A 450 3.92 5.29 13.17
C PRO A 450 4.08 3.97 12.42
N GLU A 451 5.15 3.85 11.65
CA GLU A 451 5.60 2.59 11.06
C GLU A 451 7.02 2.25 11.49
N THR A 452 7.20 1.01 11.93
CA THR A 452 8.52 0.38 11.96
C THR A 452 8.47 -0.91 11.16
N ASP A 453 9.18 -0.94 10.04
CA ASP A 453 9.14 -2.05 9.10
C ASP A 453 9.90 -3.28 9.60
N LEU A 454 9.21 -4.43 9.56
CA LEU A 454 9.66 -5.71 10.09
C LEU A 454 8.97 -6.87 9.32
N PRO A 455 9.62 -8.02 9.13
CA PRO A 455 11.02 -8.34 9.45
C PRO A 455 12.00 -8.06 8.30
N GLY A 456 11.49 -7.62 7.14
CA GLY A 456 12.27 -7.01 6.06
C GLY A 456 12.67 -5.58 6.43
N HIS A 457 13.31 -4.86 5.49
CA HIS A 457 13.72 -3.46 5.69
C HIS A 457 14.45 -3.20 7.02
N ALA A 458 15.21 -4.20 7.48
CA ALA A 458 15.77 -4.27 8.82
C ALA A 458 17.29 -4.08 8.84
N GLN A 459 17.93 -3.72 7.73
CA GLN A 459 19.40 -3.64 7.67
C GLN A 459 19.97 -2.61 8.66
N ALA A 460 19.31 -1.47 8.87
CA ALA A 460 19.74 -0.50 9.89
C ALA A 460 19.64 -1.07 11.32
N ILE A 461 18.61 -1.87 11.60
CA ILE A 461 18.43 -2.55 12.89
C ILE A 461 19.57 -3.56 13.11
N VAL A 462 19.86 -4.41 12.13
CA VAL A 462 20.90 -5.43 12.28
C VAL A 462 22.31 -4.87 12.21
N ALA A 463 22.53 -3.71 11.58
CA ALA A 463 23.80 -2.99 11.68
C ALA A 463 24.05 -2.50 13.10
N ALA A 464 23.01 -1.97 13.77
CA ALA A 464 23.08 -1.50 15.16
C ALA A 464 23.18 -2.65 16.19
N TYR A 465 22.42 -3.73 15.97
CA TYR A 465 22.34 -4.91 16.83
C TYR A 465 22.43 -6.19 16.01
N PRO A 466 23.64 -6.62 15.61
CA PRO A 466 23.75 -7.73 14.68
C PRO A 466 23.36 -9.08 15.30
N GLU A 467 23.14 -9.16 16.63
CA GLU A 467 22.51 -10.32 17.27
C GLU A 467 21.07 -10.61 16.81
N PHE A 468 20.39 -9.66 16.18
CA PHE A 468 19.05 -9.86 15.62
C PHE A 468 19.09 -10.40 14.19
N SER A 469 20.27 -10.54 13.60
CA SER A 469 20.48 -11.09 12.25
C SER A 469 20.68 -12.60 12.25
N ASN A 470 20.53 -13.23 11.09
CA ASN A 470 20.80 -14.65 10.83
C ASN A 470 22.31 -14.93 10.78
N ARG A 471 23.02 -14.76 11.90
CA ARG A 471 24.50 -14.88 11.97
C ARG A 471 25.06 -16.26 11.63
N ASP A 472 24.23 -17.29 11.68
CA ASP A 472 24.57 -18.66 11.28
C ASP A 472 24.38 -18.93 9.78
N ALA A 473 23.74 -18.01 9.06
CA ALA A 473 23.73 -17.93 7.60
C ALA A 473 24.88 -17.06 7.08
N ILE A 474 24.89 -15.80 7.51
CA ILE A 474 25.91 -14.81 7.12
C ILE A 474 26.56 -14.29 8.39
N ASN A 475 27.76 -14.77 8.69
CA ASN A 475 28.50 -14.40 9.90
C ASN A 475 29.27 -13.08 9.74
N VAL A 476 28.60 -12.06 9.18
CA VAL A 476 29.11 -10.70 9.02
C VAL A 476 27.98 -9.73 9.37
N ALA A 477 28.26 -8.78 10.27
CA ALA A 477 27.34 -7.69 10.54
C ALA A 477 27.36 -6.72 9.35
N PRO A 478 26.19 -6.39 8.76
CA PRO A 478 26.15 -5.39 7.69
C PRO A 478 26.42 -4.00 8.25
N ARG A 479 26.78 -3.08 7.36
CA ARG A 479 26.64 -1.64 7.63
C ARG A 479 25.20 -1.22 7.29
N VAL A 480 24.79 -0.04 7.76
CA VAL A 480 23.54 0.59 7.29
C VAL A 480 23.61 0.70 5.76
N MET A 481 22.50 0.39 5.08
CA MET A 481 22.50 0.26 3.62
C MET A 481 22.70 1.63 2.96
N GLU A 482 23.52 1.65 1.91
CA GLU A 482 23.86 2.86 1.14
C GLU A 482 23.21 2.87 -0.25
N GLN A 483 22.54 1.77 -0.62
CA GLN A 483 21.89 1.54 -1.90
C GLN A 483 20.37 1.47 -1.74
N TRP A 484 19.66 1.76 -2.83
CA TRP A 484 18.21 1.63 -2.90
C TRP A 484 17.79 0.20 -3.25
N GLY A 485 16.51 -0.12 -2.99
CA GLY A 485 15.93 -1.43 -3.23
C GLY A 485 15.96 -2.35 -2.00
N VAL A 486 15.61 -3.62 -2.24
CA VAL A 486 15.35 -4.62 -1.19
C VAL A 486 16.64 -5.18 -0.61
N SER A 487 16.79 -5.11 0.71
CA SER A 487 17.87 -5.80 1.42
C SER A 487 17.60 -7.28 1.62
N ASP A 488 18.66 -8.09 1.55
CA ASP A 488 18.64 -9.50 1.97
C ASP A 488 18.77 -9.66 3.50
N PHE A 489 19.10 -8.60 4.25
CA PHE A 489 19.25 -8.65 5.70
C PHE A 489 17.91 -8.55 6.42
N VAL A 490 17.41 -9.70 6.86
CA VAL A 490 16.14 -9.84 7.59
C VAL A 490 16.36 -10.26 9.05
N LEU A 491 15.33 -10.08 9.88
CA LEU A 491 15.35 -10.48 11.29
C LEU A 491 15.37 -12.01 11.47
N ALA A 492 16.16 -12.48 12.44
CA ALA A 492 16.28 -13.90 12.76
C ALA A 492 15.11 -14.42 13.62
N PRO A 493 14.47 -15.56 13.27
CA PRO A 493 13.27 -16.05 13.93
C PRO A 493 13.57 -16.79 15.24
N ASN A 494 13.87 -16.03 16.29
CA ASN A 494 14.14 -16.57 17.62
C ASN A 494 13.52 -15.69 18.72
N ASP A 495 13.43 -16.22 19.93
CA ASP A 495 12.78 -15.56 21.07
C ASP A 495 13.39 -14.20 21.43
N LYS A 496 14.71 -14.04 21.27
CA LYS A 496 15.39 -12.77 21.53
C LYS A 496 14.91 -11.70 20.55
N THR A 497 14.83 -12.04 19.26
CA THR A 497 14.35 -11.12 18.22
C THR A 497 12.85 -10.83 18.36
N PHE A 498 12.03 -11.83 18.68
CA PHE A 498 10.60 -11.60 18.93
C PHE A 498 10.35 -10.70 20.16
N SER A 499 11.17 -10.83 21.19
CA SER A 499 11.12 -9.95 22.36
C SER A 499 11.48 -8.51 21.96
N PHE A 500 12.55 -8.34 21.18
CA PHE A 500 12.93 -7.04 20.60
C PHE A 500 11.78 -6.40 19.82
N VAL A 501 11.10 -7.15 18.95
CA VAL A 501 9.95 -6.64 18.20
C VAL A 501 8.84 -6.15 19.12
N SER A 502 8.52 -6.89 20.20
CA SER A 502 7.51 -6.44 21.16
C SER A 502 7.95 -5.20 21.94
N ASP A 503 9.23 -5.09 22.31
CA ASP A 503 9.78 -3.92 22.99
C ASP A 503 9.75 -2.69 22.08
N LEU A 504 10.14 -2.85 20.81
CA LEU A 504 10.14 -1.79 19.79
C LEU A 504 8.73 -1.21 19.60
N VAL A 505 7.74 -2.06 19.35
CA VAL A 505 6.34 -1.63 19.20
C VAL A 505 5.85 -0.92 20.46
N SER A 506 6.26 -1.38 21.65
CA SER A 506 5.88 -0.78 22.92
C SER A 506 6.46 0.61 23.12
N GLU A 507 7.75 0.81 22.86
CA GLU A 507 8.41 2.11 23.05
C GLU A 507 7.92 3.15 22.03
N VAL A 508 7.79 2.77 20.76
CA VAL A 508 7.26 3.67 19.72
C VAL A 508 5.81 4.05 20.02
N SER A 509 4.96 3.10 20.45
CA SER A 509 3.58 3.40 20.88
C SER A 509 3.49 4.27 22.14
N GLY A 510 4.56 4.34 22.93
CA GLY A 510 4.69 5.24 24.08
C GLY A 510 5.02 6.67 23.66
N LEU A 511 5.83 6.84 22.61
CA LEU A 511 6.20 8.14 22.04
C LEU A 511 5.07 8.73 21.16
N ILE A 512 4.45 7.90 20.33
CA ILE A 512 3.42 8.29 19.36
C ILE A 512 2.10 7.62 19.74
N LYS A 513 1.19 8.42 20.32
CA LYS A 513 -0.16 7.95 20.65
C LYS A 513 -1.03 7.98 19.39
N SER A 514 -1.38 6.81 18.88
CA SER A 514 -2.19 6.65 17.65
C SER A 514 -3.17 5.49 17.80
N ASP A 515 -4.33 5.47 17.15
CA ASP A 515 -5.18 4.27 17.20
C ASP A 515 -4.61 3.08 16.39
N TYR A 516 -3.55 3.36 15.61
CA TYR A 516 -2.94 2.42 14.70
C TYR A 516 -1.43 2.30 14.90
N TYR A 517 -0.86 1.17 14.48
CA TYR A 517 0.57 0.96 14.37
C TYR A 517 0.85 0.17 13.10
N HIS A 518 1.65 0.71 12.18
CA HIS A 518 2.04 0.01 10.96
C HIS A 518 3.30 -0.84 11.24
N VAL A 519 3.25 -2.12 10.88
CA VAL A 519 4.34 -3.08 11.15
C VAL A 519 5.18 -3.40 9.91
N GLY A 520 4.90 -2.71 8.80
CA GLY A 520 5.52 -2.95 7.48
C GLY A 520 5.13 -4.30 6.91
N GLY A 521 6.12 -5.17 6.70
CA GLY A 521 5.93 -6.57 6.31
C GLY A 521 5.96 -6.83 4.81
N ASP A 522 6.39 -5.85 4.03
CA ASP A 522 6.65 -5.89 2.59
C ASP A 522 8.06 -6.41 2.27
N GLU A 523 8.22 -6.80 1.00
CA GLU A 523 9.51 -7.13 0.36
C GLU A 523 10.48 -8.04 1.14
N VAL A 524 9.95 -8.93 1.99
CA VAL A 524 10.78 -9.80 2.84
C VAL A 524 11.51 -10.87 2.03
N SER A 525 12.83 -10.70 1.88
CA SER A 525 13.72 -11.70 1.26
C SER A 525 13.84 -12.97 2.12
N SER A 526 13.70 -14.15 1.50
CA SER A 526 13.93 -15.43 2.19
C SER A 526 15.40 -15.85 2.24
N ARG A 527 16.29 -15.19 1.49
CA ARG A 527 17.63 -15.70 1.18
C ARG A 527 18.46 -16.02 2.42
N GLN A 528 18.37 -15.23 3.48
CA GLN A 528 19.08 -15.52 4.73
C GLN A 528 18.48 -16.69 5.51
N TRP A 529 17.16 -16.85 5.49
CA TRP A 529 16.50 -17.97 6.15
C TRP A 529 16.79 -19.28 5.42
N ASP A 530 16.80 -19.28 4.08
CA ASP A 530 17.08 -20.44 3.22
C ASP A 530 18.44 -21.11 3.46
N ILE A 531 19.38 -20.39 4.08
CA ILE A 531 20.72 -20.92 4.40
C ILE A 531 21.04 -20.88 5.90
N SER A 532 20.11 -20.44 6.76
CA SER A 532 20.29 -20.38 8.22
C SER A 532 19.87 -21.70 8.86
N PRO A 533 20.79 -22.45 9.51
CA PRO A 533 20.41 -23.64 10.25
C PRO A 533 19.39 -23.38 11.37
N SER A 534 19.41 -22.20 11.98
CA SER A 534 18.43 -21.81 13.01
C SER A 534 17.06 -21.50 12.42
N ALA A 535 17.00 -20.87 11.24
CA ALA A 535 15.73 -20.63 10.56
C ALA A 535 15.08 -21.95 10.12
N HIS A 536 15.86 -22.88 9.54
CA HIS A 536 15.36 -24.21 9.20
C HIS A 536 14.83 -24.98 10.42
N ARG A 537 15.56 -24.95 11.55
CA ARG A 537 15.05 -25.54 12.81
C ARG A 537 13.74 -24.89 13.23
N TYR A 538 13.64 -23.58 13.14
CA TYR A 538 12.40 -22.86 13.46
C TYR A 538 11.24 -23.29 12.54
N GLU A 539 11.48 -23.50 11.25
CA GLU A 539 10.47 -24.02 10.32
C GLU A 539 10.05 -25.45 10.66
N GLU A 540 11.01 -26.34 10.97
CA GLU A 540 10.74 -27.72 11.37
C GLU A 540 9.89 -27.78 12.65
N ASP A 541 10.29 -27.01 13.67
CA ASP A 541 9.63 -26.93 14.98
C ASP A 541 8.19 -26.38 14.87
N ASN A 542 7.93 -25.51 13.89
CA ASN A 542 6.61 -24.91 13.65
C ASN A 542 5.83 -25.56 12.50
N HIS A 543 6.38 -26.61 11.88
CA HIS A 543 5.79 -27.31 10.72
C HIS A 543 5.45 -26.37 9.56
N PHE A 544 6.35 -25.44 9.26
CA PHE A 544 6.19 -24.52 8.13
C PHE A 544 6.62 -25.18 6.82
N ALA A 545 5.85 -24.89 5.77
CA ALA A 545 6.10 -25.35 4.41
C ALA A 545 6.97 -24.37 3.62
N SER A 546 7.15 -23.14 4.10
CA SER A 546 7.92 -22.09 3.44
C SER A 546 8.39 -21.01 4.42
N PRO A 547 9.55 -20.36 4.14
CA PRO A 547 10.05 -19.23 4.93
C PRO A 547 9.09 -18.03 4.98
N ARG A 548 8.15 -17.92 4.02
CA ARG A 548 7.11 -16.88 4.06
C ARG A 548 6.25 -16.95 5.32
N GLN A 549 6.10 -18.13 5.92
CA GLN A 549 5.37 -18.29 7.18
C GLN A 549 6.17 -17.73 8.38
N ILE A 550 7.50 -17.62 8.25
CA ILE A 550 8.34 -16.89 9.22
C ILE A 550 7.99 -15.40 9.16
N ALA A 551 7.95 -14.80 7.96
CA ALA A 551 7.55 -13.41 7.77
C ALA A 551 6.16 -13.13 8.37
N GLY A 552 5.16 -13.96 8.03
CA GLY A 552 3.82 -13.85 8.60
C GLY A 552 3.77 -14.00 10.12
N THR A 553 4.70 -14.76 10.71
CA THR A 553 4.81 -14.90 12.17
C THR A 553 5.34 -13.63 12.83
N PHE A 554 6.35 -12.97 12.24
CA PHE A 554 6.82 -11.66 12.70
C PHE A 554 5.71 -10.62 12.65
N THR A 555 5.06 -10.49 11.50
CA THR A 555 3.92 -9.59 11.30
C THR A 555 2.84 -9.83 12.35
N ARG A 556 2.40 -11.09 12.55
CA ARG A 556 1.39 -11.42 13.55
C ARG A 556 1.82 -11.03 14.96
N LYS A 557 3.06 -11.34 15.36
CA LYS A 557 3.58 -11.02 16.70
C LYS A 557 3.68 -9.51 16.93
N ALA A 558 4.09 -8.74 15.92
CA ALA A 558 4.14 -7.28 15.98
C ALA A 558 2.74 -6.68 16.14
N ILE A 559 1.76 -7.16 15.37
CA ILE A 559 0.35 -6.74 15.50
C ILE A 559 -0.23 -7.15 16.87
N GLU A 560 0.07 -8.35 17.37
CA GLU A 560 -0.34 -8.76 18.71
C GLU A 560 0.27 -7.87 19.80
N ALA A 561 1.51 -7.38 19.63
CA ALA A 561 2.12 -6.41 20.52
C ALA A 561 1.38 -5.07 20.49
N ALA A 562 1.06 -4.57 19.29
CA ALA A 562 0.26 -3.35 19.12
C ALA A 562 -1.14 -3.48 19.76
N ASN A 563 -1.81 -4.61 19.55
CA ASN A 563 -3.14 -4.90 20.10
C ASN A 563 -3.15 -4.91 21.65
N ARG A 564 -2.09 -5.41 22.30
CA ARG A 564 -1.96 -5.37 23.77
C ARG A 564 -1.92 -3.93 24.32
N LEU A 565 -1.52 -2.98 23.49
CA LEU A 565 -1.46 -1.55 23.81
C LEU A 565 -2.72 -0.79 23.36
N GLY A 566 -3.76 -1.51 22.90
CA GLY A 566 -5.02 -0.92 22.42
C GLY A 566 -4.95 -0.35 21.01
N ARG A 567 -3.92 -0.70 20.23
CA ARG A 567 -3.66 -0.20 18.87
C ARG A 567 -4.06 -1.25 17.85
N SER A 568 -4.66 -0.85 16.73
CA SER A 568 -4.94 -1.77 15.61
C SER A 568 -3.71 -1.87 14.70
N GLY A 569 -3.26 -3.08 14.38
CA GLY A 569 -2.14 -3.28 13.47
C GLY A 569 -2.48 -2.96 12.01
N ILE A 570 -1.55 -2.31 11.31
CA ILE A 570 -1.59 -2.11 9.86
C ILE A 570 -0.39 -2.83 9.24
N VAL A 571 -0.58 -3.38 8.04
CA VAL A 571 0.43 -4.15 7.32
C VAL A 571 0.26 -3.98 5.80
N TRP A 572 1.35 -4.11 5.05
CA TRP A 572 1.30 -4.24 3.60
C TRP A 572 0.69 -5.57 3.13
N ASP A 573 0.20 -5.61 1.89
CA ASP A 573 -0.68 -6.67 1.40
C ASP A 573 -0.02 -8.05 1.20
N GLU A 574 1.31 -8.13 1.25
CA GLU A 574 2.12 -9.36 1.34
C GLU A 574 1.65 -10.26 2.47
N ALA A 575 1.23 -9.67 3.58
CA ALA A 575 0.78 -10.43 4.74
C ALA A 575 -0.42 -11.36 4.43
N LEU A 576 -1.22 -11.04 3.41
CA LEU A 576 -2.35 -11.88 2.99
C LEU A 576 -1.91 -13.22 2.41
N SER A 577 -0.70 -13.31 1.84
CA SER A 577 -0.17 -14.50 1.16
C SER A 577 0.86 -15.30 1.99
N THR A 578 1.13 -14.89 3.24
CA THR A 578 2.08 -15.59 4.12
C THR A 578 1.59 -16.95 4.63
N GLY A 579 0.29 -17.23 4.54
CA GLY A 579 -0.34 -18.41 5.14
C GLY A 579 -0.54 -18.31 6.66
N ILE A 580 -0.09 -17.23 7.30
CA ILE A 580 -0.32 -16.95 8.71
C ILE A 580 -1.54 -16.03 8.87
N PRO A 581 -2.56 -16.41 9.66
CA PRO A 581 -3.70 -15.54 9.90
C PRO A 581 -3.31 -14.23 10.60
N LEU A 582 -3.78 -13.11 10.07
CA LEU A 582 -3.67 -11.82 10.73
C LEU A 582 -4.66 -11.72 11.91
N PRO A 583 -4.30 -11.06 13.01
CA PRO A 583 -5.23 -10.78 14.10
C PRO A 583 -6.48 -10.03 13.62
N GLN A 584 -7.60 -10.26 14.30
CA GLN A 584 -8.85 -9.55 14.03
C GLN A 584 -8.66 -8.03 14.15
N ARG A 585 -9.40 -7.25 13.34
CA ARG A 585 -9.29 -5.78 13.25
C ARG A 585 -8.00 -5.24 12.62
N SER A 586 -7.13 -6.10 12.08
CA SER A 586 -5.98 -5.63 11.29
C SER A 586 -6.47 -4.88 10.04
N VAL A 587 -5.70 -3.87 9.64
CA VAL A 587 -5.89 -3.12 8.40
C VAL A 587 -4.80 -3.52 7.41
N VAL A 588 -5.18 -3.75 6.16
CA VAL A 588 -4.23 -4.10 5.09
C VAL A 588 -4.13 -2.96 4.09
N MET A 589 -2.91 -2.50 3.82
CA MET A 589 -2.64 -1.51 2.78
C MET A 589 -2.37 -2.21 1.44
N ILE A 590 -3.29 -2.05 0.49
CA ILE A 590 -3.23 -2.70 -0.83
C ILE A 590 -2.38 -1.84 -1.76
N TRP A 591 -1.15 -2.26 -2.03
CA TRP A 591 -0.19 -1.50 -2.84
C TRP A 591 0.19 -2.19 -4.15
N ARG A 592 0.34 -3.52 -4.15
CA ARG A 592 0.74 -4.28 -5.34
C ARG A 592 -0.47 -4.53 -6.23
N ASP A 593 -0.79 -3.51 -7.03
CA ASP A 593 -1.94 -3.49 -7.94
C ASP A 593 -1.67 -4.15 -9.30
N TRP A 594 -0.45 -4.65 -9.51
CA TRP A 594 -0.12 -5.61 -10.57
C TRP A 594 -0.52 -7.05 -10.22
N ASP A 595 -0.78 -7.35 -8.94
CA ASP A 595 -1.38 -8.62 -8.52
C ASP A 595 -2.91 -8.58 -8.68
N ASN A 596 -3.58 -9.71 -8.43
CA ASN A 596 -5.04 -9.80 -8.45
C ASN A 596 -5.68 -9.07 -7.24
N VAL A 597 -5.90 -7.75 -7.38
CA VAL A 597 -6.54 -6.90 -6.37
C VAL A 597 -7.93 -7.40 -5.93
N PRO A 598 -8.86 -7.79 -6.84
CA PRO A 598 -10.14 -8.37 -6.43
C PRO A 598 -10.00 -9.60 -5.51
N SER A 599 -9.01 -10.46 -5.77
CA SER A 599 -8.72 -11.61 -4.90
C SER A 599 -8.23 -11.17 -3.51
N LYS A 600 -7.28 -10.22 -3.43
CA LYS A 600 -6.81 -9.67 -2.15
C LYS A 600 -7.95 -9.06 -1.33
N LEU A 601 -8.82 -8.29 -1.98
CA LEU A 601 -9.99 -7.68 -1.36
C LEU A 601 -11.01 -8.74 -0.89
N SER A 602 -11.25 -9.77 -1.69
CA SER A 602 -12.10 -10.91 -1.30
C SER A 602 -11.55 -11.62 -0.06
N VAL A 603 -10.24 -11.89 -0.02
CA VAL A 603 -9.58 -12.49 1.16
C VAL A 603 -9.71 -11.60 2.39
N ALA A 604 -9.47 -10.28 2.24
CA ALA A 604 -9.63 -9.32 3.33
C ALA A 604 -11.08 -9.32 3.85
N SER A 605 -12.07 -9.30 2.96
CA SER A 605 -13.49 -9.36 3.30
C SER A 605 -13.85 -10.63 4.07
N GLN A 606 -13.45 -11.81 3.55
CA GLN A 606 -13.72 -13.11 4.18
C GLN A 606 -13.10 -13.22 5.59
N ARG A 607 -11.97 -12.55 5.81
CA ARG A 607 -11.26 -12.54 7.10
C ARG A 607 -11.72 -11.41 8.04
N GLY A 608 -12.66 -10.57 7.62
CA GLY A 608 -13.16 -9.44 8.41
C GLY A 608 -12.13 -8.31 8.58
N LEU A 609 -11.17 -8.22 7.67
CA LEU A 609 -10.13 -7.20 7.68
C LEU A 609 -10.62 -5.93 6.99
N SER A 610 -10.08 -4.79 7.42
CA SER A 610 -10.29 -3.52 6.72
C SER A 610 -9.14 -3.26 5.77
N VAL A 611 -9.36 -2.43 4.74
CA VAL A 611 -8.33 -2.11 3.75
C VAL A 611 -8.17 -0.62 3.52
N VAL A 612 -6.95 -0.19 3.22
CA VAL A 612 -6.65 1.15 2.70
C VAL A 612 -6.06 0.98 1.30
N MET A 613 -6.61 1.70 0.33
CA MET A 613 -6.15 1.62 -1.06
C MET A 613 -4.91 2.48 -1.25
N CYS A 614 -3.80 1.80 -1.56
CA CYS A 614 -2.48 2.38 -1.79
C CYS A 614 -1.86 1.96 -3.14
N PRO A 615 -2.64 1.75 -4.22
CA PRO A 615 -2.15 1.10 -5.44
C PRO A 615 -0.97 1.84 -6.06
N HIS A 616 0.11 1.11 -6.29
CA HIS A 616 1.37 1.60 -6.82
C HIS A 616 1.17 2.44 -8.10
N SER A 617 0.34 1.97 -9.04
CA SER A 617 0.11 2.69 -10.29
C SER A 617 -0.73 3.98 -10.18
N ARG A 618 -1.17 4.38 -8.98
CA ARG A 618 -2.04 5.55 -8.75
C ARG A 618 -1.61 6.44 -7.60
N THR A 619 -0.95 5.92 -6.57
CA THR A 619 -0.72 6.67 -5.32
C THR A 619 0.75 6.78 -4.91
N TYR A 620 1.69 6.24 -5.68
CA TYR A 620 3.12 6.43 -5.44
C TYR A 620 3.53 7.79 -6.00
N LEU A 621 3.71 8.76 -5.10
CA LEU A 621 3.95 10.15 -5.43
C LEU A 621 5.44 10.45 -5.67
N ASP A 622 6.32 9.53 -5.34
CA ASP A 622 7.74 9.49 -5.69
C ASP A 622 7.99 9.26 -7.19
N PHE A 623 6.97 8.82 -7.93
CA PHE A 623 7.02 8.60 -9.38
C PHE A 623 6.99 9.93 -10.14
N ALA A 624 7.51 9.90 -11.37
CA ALA A 624 7.45 11.07 -12.24
C ALA A 624 5.99 11.48 -12.53
N GLN A 625 5.76 12.78 -12.64
CA GLN A 625 4.42 13.33 -12.92
C GLN A 625 4.07 13.36 -14.41
N GLY A 626 5.08 13.23 -15.27
CA GLY A 626 4.94 13.27 -16.73
C GLY A 626 6.31 13.23 -17.40
N PRO A 627 6.34 13.26 -18.75
CA PRO A 627 7.59 13.13 -19.52
C PRO A 627 8.56 14.31 -19.34
N THR A 628 8.09 15.44 -18.80
CA THR A 628 8.87 16.65 -18.56
C THR A 628 9.18 16.87 -17.07
N ASP A 629 9.08 15.84 -16.24
CA ASP A 629 9.44 15.92 -14.81
C ASP A 629 10.93 16.26 -14.67
N PRO A 630 11.30 17.42 -14.09
CA PRO A 630 12.69 17.84 -13.99
C PRO A 630 13.41 17.25 -12.76
N TYR A 631 12.72 16.44 -11.94
CA TYR A 631 13.23 15.85 -10.70
C TYR A 631 13.56 14.37 -10.91
N GLU A 632 14.61 13.89 -10.23
CA GLU A 632 14.82 12.45 -10.10
C GLU A 632 13.57 11.79 -9.47
N SER A 633 13.25 10.60 -9.93
CA SER A 633 11.98 9.92 -9.62
C SER A 633 12.17 8.42 -9.67
N GLN A 634 11.36 7.67 -8.93
CA GLN A 634 11.25 6.24 -9.20
C GLN A 634 10.78 5.95 -10.63
N GLN A 635 11.11 4.77 -11.13
CA GLN A 635 10.77 4.38 -12.50
C GLN A 635 9.26 4.22 -12.68
N GLY A 636 8.68 5.09 -13.51
CA GLY A 636 7.27 5.05 -13.86
C GLY A 636 6.67 6.45 -13.91
N VAL A 637 5.38 6.52 -14.26
CA VAL A 637 4.64 7.79 -14.32
C VAL A 637 3.30 7.65 -13.61
N VAL A 638 3.11 8.46 -12.57
CA VAL A 638 1.85 8.64 -11.85
C VAL A 638 1.46 10.11 -11.99
N ASP A 639 0.74 10.41 -13.07
CA ASP A 639 0.23 11.75 -13.34
C ASP A 639 -0.98 12.10 -12.46
N LEU A 640 -1.36 13.38 -12.47
CA LEU A 640 -2.48 13.89 -11.67
C LEU A 640 -3.81 13.21 -11.97
N LYS A 641 -4.06 12.77 -13.22
CA LYS A 641 -5.31 12.11 -13.62
C LYS A 641 -5.38 10.70 -13.06
N LYS A 642 -4.28 9.96 -13.08
CA LYS A 642 -4.19 8.63 -12.44
C LYS A 642 -4.51 8.73 -10.95
N VAL A 643 -3.94 9.69 -10.23
CA VAL A 643 -4.24 9.88 -8.81
C VAL A 643 -5.70 10.27 -8.59
N TYR A 644 -6.23 11.14 -9.47
CA TYR A 644 -7.64 11.49 -9.46
C TYR A 644 -8.52 10.24 -9.61
N GLU A 645 -8.19 9.31 -10.50
CA GLU A 645 -8.96 8.09 -10.77
C GLU A 645 -8.68 6.93 -9.77
N LEU A 646 -8.19 7.24 -8.56
CA LEU A 646 -7.93 6.27 -7.49
C LEU A 646 -9.14 5.33 -7.26
N PRO A 647 -8.99 4.00 -7.46
CA PRO A 647 -10.06 3.05 -7.21
C PRO A 647 -10.29 2.87 -5.71
N LEU A 648 -11.54 3.03 -5.28
CA LEU A 648 -11.99 2.86 -3.89
C LEU A 648 -13.12 1.82 -3.75
N ASP A 649 -13.38 1.02 -4.80
CA ASP A 649 -14.29 -0.13 -4.70
C ASP A 649 -13.63 -1.25 -3.90
N GLY A 650 -14.33 -1.72 -2.87
CA GLY A 650 -13.84 -2.75 -1.96
C GLY A 650 -14.11 -4.18 -2.41
N HIS A 651 -14.89 -4.43 -3.46
CA HIS A 651 -15.28 -5.78 -3.86
C HIS A 651 -15.80 -6.64 -2.68
N GLY A 652 -16.56 -6.01 -1.77
CA GLY A 652 -17.07 -6.63 -0.54
C GLY A 652 -16.20 -6.44 0.72
N ALA A 653 -14.96 -5.96 0.60
CA ALA A 653 -14.13 -5.56 1.74
C ALA A 653 -14.53 -4.19 2.30
N LYS A 654 -14.23 -3.95 3.59
CA LYS A 654 -14.39 -2.63 4.20
C LYS A 654 -13.21 -1.73 3.82
N VAL A 655 -13.40 -0.86 2.82
CA VAL A 655 -12.41 0.16 2.43
C VAL A 655 -12.51 1.37 3.36
N LEU A 656 -11.46 1.64 4.13
CA LEU A 656 -11.39 2.80 5.02
C LEU A 656 -11.16 4.09 4.23
N GLY A 657 -10.44 4.00 3.11
CA GLY A 657 -10.15 5.12 2.21
C GLY A 657 -8.88 4.89 1.40
N GLY A 658 -8.12 5.95 1.14
CA GLY A 658 -6.93 5.91 0.30
C GLY A 658 -5.78 6.77 0.83
N GLN A 659 -4.57 6.46 0.38
CA GLN A 659 -3.35 7.11 0.84
C GLN A 659 -2.31 7.26 -0.27
N GLY A 660 -1.58 8.38 -0.28
CA GLY A 660 -0.44 8.64 -1.18
C GLY A 660 0.90 8.40 -0.51
N GLN A 661 1.83 7.75 -1.19
CA GLN A 661 3.13 7.37 -0.61
C GLN A 661 4.24 8.24 -1.18
N LEU A 662 5.00 8.89 -0.29
CA LEU A 662 6.17 9.68 -0.65
C LEU A 662 7.41 8.92 -0.18
N TRP A 663 7.76 7.86 -0.92
CA TRP A 663 9.06 7.19 -0.78
C TRP A 663 10.18 8.15 -1.17
N SER A 664 11.26 8.15 -0.41
CA SER A 664 12.19 9.28 -0.42
C SER A 664 13.56 8.97 -1.03
N GLU A 665 13.74 7.87 -1.78
CA GLU A 665 15.02 7.54 -2.45
C GLU A 665 15.53 8.69 -3.32
N TYR A 666 14.61 9.39 -4.02
CA TYR A 666 14.92 10.50 -4.93
C TYR A 666 14.30 11.84 -4.49
N ILE A 667 13.78 11.93 -3.26
CA ILE A 667 13.29 13.17 -2.66
C ILE A 667 14.37 13.71 -1.71
N SER A 668 15.48 14.17 -2.29
CA SER A 668 16.74 14.40 -1.56
C SER A 668 17.00 15.87 -1.23
N ARG A 669 16.35 16.82 -1.92
CA ARG A 669 16.54 18.27 -1.74
C ARG A 669 15.54 18.92 -0.77
N GLY A 670 15.00 18.14 0.16
CA GLY A 670 14.07 18.63 1.19
C GLY A 670 12.73 19.07 0.57
N LEU A 671 12.21 20.21 1.04
CA LEU A 671 10.88 20.71 0.66
C LEU A 671 10.70 20.91 -0.85
N ASP A 672 11.73 21.32 -1.59
CA ASP A 672 11.61 21.56 -3.04
C ASP A 672 11.19 20.29 -3.79
N ASP A 673 11.79 19.14 -3.44
CA ASP A 673 11.42 17.85 -4.03
C ASP A 673 10.10 17.36 -3.44
N LEU A 674 9.94 17.46 -2.11
CA LEU A 674 8.77 16.95 -1.41
C LEU A 674 7.48 17.62 -1.90
N ASP A 675 7.45 18.94 -1.97
CA ASP A 675 6.27 19.69 -2.38
C ASP A 675 5.98 19.49 -3.86
N PHE A 676 7.02 19.43 -4.69
CA PHE A 676 6.87 19.12 -6.10
C PHE A 676 6.24 17.73 -6.29
N LYS A 677 6.68 16.72 -5.54
CA LYS A 677 6.17 15.35 -5.64
C LYS A 677 4.78 15.21 -5.02
N ALA A 678 4.54 15.83 -3.87
CA ALA A 678 3.28 15.72 -3.15
C ALA A 678 2.15 16.49 -3.86
N TRP A 679 2.39 17.69 -4.37
CA TRP A 679 1.34 18.61 -4.80
C TRP A 679 1.40 18.89 -6.31
N PRO A 680 0.26 18.88 -7.02
CA PRO A 680 -1.12 18.82 -6.53
C PRO A 680 -1.70 17.40 -6.37
N ARG A 681 -0.92 16.32 -6.54
CA ARG A 681 -1.44 14.94 -6.49
C ARG A 681 -2.09 14.58 -5.15
N GLY A 682 -1.56 15.06 -4.03
CA GLY A 682 -2.19 14.91 -2.71
C GLY A 682 -3.60 15.51 -2.62
N ALA A 683 -3.86 16.63 -3.31
CA ALA A 683 -5.19 17.21 -3.39
C ALA A 683 -6.16 16.34 -4.21
N ALA A 684 -5.64 15.57 -5.18
CA ALA A 684 -6.44 14.60 -5.93
C ALA A 684 -6.83 13.40 -5.06
N ILE A 685 -5.94 12.93 -4.17
CA ILE A 685 -6.24 11.90 -3.17
C ILE A 685 -7.31 12.40 -2.20
N ALA A 686 -7.14 13.63 -1.69
CA ALA A 686 -8.13 14.26 -0.82
C ALA A 686 -9.50 14.32 -1.50
N GLU A 687 -9.56 14.71 -2.78
CA GLU A 687 -10.84 14.75 -3.50
C GLU A 687 -11.42 13.35 -3.77
N ALA A 688 -10.58 12.37 -4.11
CA ALA A 688 -11.03 11.00 -4.34
C ALA A 688 -11.68 10.38 -3.11
N THR A 689 -11.11 10.67 -1.94
CA THR A 689 -11.54 10.08 -0.66
C THR A 689 -12.62 10.91 0.06
N TRP A 690 -12.74 12.21 -0.27
CA TRP A 690 -13.79 13.08 0.27
C TRP A 690 -15.12 12.94 -0.48
N CYS A 691 -15.07 12.94 -1.81
CA CYS A 691 -16.25 12.97 -2.66
C CYS A 691 -16.97 11.61 -2.72
N ASP A 692 -18.28 11.66 -2.98
CA ASP A 692 -19.07 10.47 -3.27
C ASP A 692 -19.14 10.22 -4.80
N HIS A 693 -20.10 9.41 -5.24
CA HIS A 693 -20.41 9.16 -6.66
C HIS A 693 -20.73 10.42 -7.51
N ARG A 694 -20.95 11.59 -6.90
CA ARG A 694 -21.20 12.88 -7.56
C ARG A 694 -19.92 13.71 -7.74
N ARG A 695 -18.76 13.11 -7.49
CA ARG A 695 -17.45 13.71 -7.74
C ARG A 695 -17.40 14.37 -9.12
N PRO A 696 -16.97 15.65 -9.23
CA PRO A 696 -16.87 16.32 -10.52
C PRO A 696 -15.91 15.62 -11.51
N GLY A 697 -15.96 16.02 -12.78
CA GLY A 697 -15.01 15.52 -13.78
C GLY A 697 -13.58 16.04 -13.54
N PHE A 698 -12.58 15.33 -14.08
CA PHE A 698 -11.17 15.68 -13.91
C PHE A 698 -10.82 17.11 -14.38
N ASP A 699 -11.41 17.58 -15.49
CA ASP A 699 -11.15 18.94 -15.97
C ASP A 699 -11.70 20.02 -15.02
N ASP A 700 -12.82 19.75 -14.36
CA ASP A 700 -13.35 20.64 -13.32
C ASP A 700 -12.42 20.65 -12.09
N PHE A 701 -11.97 19.49 -11.64
CA PHE A 701 -10.95 19.39 -10.59
C PHE A 701 -9.70 20.19 -10.92
N LYS A 702 -9.15 20.00 -12.13
CA LYS A 702 -7.96 20.73 -12.59
C LYS A 702 -8.17 22.25 -12.56
N ARG A 703 -9.34 22.72 -12.99
CA ARG A 703 -9.72 24.15 -12.90
C ARG A 703 -9.75 24.63 -11.45
N ARG A 704 -10.39 23.88 -10.54
CA ARG A 704 -10.50 24.25 -9.11
C ARG A 704 -9.12 24.25 -8.42
N VAL A 705 -8.29 23.26 -8.67
CA VAL A 705 -6.90 23.21 -8.15
C VAL A 705 -6.08 24.40 -8.64
N LYS A 706 -6.17 24.77 -9.94
CA LYS A 706 -5.49 25.96 -10.46
C LYS A 706 -5.94 27.24 -9.75
N ALA A 707 -7.23 27.34 -9.41
CA ALA A 707 -7.76 28.46 -8.64
C ALA A 707 -7.27 28.51 -7.18
N ARG A 708 -6.54 27.49 -6.70
CA ARG A 708 -5.89 27.47 -5.36
C ARG A 708 -4.42 27.88 -5.40
N ALA A 709 -3.90 28.38 -6.52
CA ALA A 709 -2.51 28.79 -6.66
C ALA A 709 -2.05 29.75 -5.53
N SER A 710 -2.89 30.70 -5.13
CA SER A 710 -2.59 31.61 -4.02
C SER A 710 -2.47 30.90 -2.67
N ASN A 711 -3.29 29.89 -2.40
CA ASN A 711 -3.20 29.10 -1.16
C ASN A 711 -1.92 28.27 -1.12
N PHE A 712 -1.51 27.68 -2.25
CA PHE A 712 -0.22 26.98 -2.34
C PHE A 712 0.95 27.95 -2.17
N GLN A 713 0.92 29.11 -2.82
CA GLN A 713 1.95 30.13 -2.70
C GLN A 713 2.08 30.66 -1.26
N GLU A 714 0.98 30.86 -0.55
CA GLU A 714 0.96 31.23 0.87
C GLU A 714 1.67 30.18 1.75
N LEU A 715 1.55 28.91 1.39
CA LEU A 715 2.24 27.80 2.05
C LEU A 715 3.69 27.64 1.58
N GLY A 716 4.16 28.42 0.60
CA GLY A 716 5.50 28.31 0.02
C GLY A 716 5.63 27.27 -1.09
N ILE A 717 4.51 26.75 -1.62
CA ILE A 717 4.48 25.67 -2.60
C ILE A 717 4.30 26.24 -4.01
N GLU A 718 5.19 25.86 -4.93
CA GLU A 718 5.04 26.16 -6.36
C GLU A 718 4.05 25.18 -7.01
N LEU A 719 2.82 25.64 -7.26
CA LEU A 719 1.80 24.80 -7.87
C LEU A 719 2.09 24.53 -9.35
N ARG A 720 2.25 23.25 -9.71
CA ARG A 720 2.40 22.80 -11.11
C ARG A 720 1.20 21.93 -11.52
N VAL A 721 0.38 22.46 -12.41
CA VAL A 721 -0.82 21.76 -12.93
C VAL A 721 -0.67 21.54 -14.43
N SER A 722 0.23 20.63 -14.81
CA SER A 722 0.39 20.15 -16.19
C SER A 722 -0.53 18.97 -16.46
#